data_AF-A0A1V2I9Y8-F1
#
_entry.id   AF-A0A1V2I9Y8-F1
#
_cell.length_a   1.000
_cell.length_b   1.000
_cell.length_c   1.000
_cell.angle_alpha   90.00
_cell.angle_beta   90.00
_cell.angle_gamma   90.00
#
_symmetry.space_group_name_H-M   'P 1'
#
loop_
_entity.id
_entity.type
_entity.pdbx_description
1 polymer ?
#
loop_
_entity_poly.entity_id
_entity_poly.type
_entity_poly.pdbx_seq_one_letter_code
_entity_poly.pdbx_strand_id
1 'polypeptide(L)'
;MCARSAAEVPAVTLPAVTAPWPGRTTRPRRGGAGEGALPVVGWLLALAVAVAFADASIVVLAAPELLAEYDSTVSAVSWVVTGYNVAIVLAAVPVLPLVRRRGWLALTALGLVVFLLASLGCATAGSLGSLTWLRVVQGAGAAFLLAGSLPLLARLAGSDKAGLAAWSAAAAVGSALGPAAGGLLTELFSWRAIFFVQAPLAAAAIVALPRAARAAPPSAPAVVPGPPGLAHAGETRPSRLVAAHVGLALVSAALVGALFLVILLMINGWGATPLTAAAVATVLPVGTLASRYVTAGRRPRTLALAGCVTVAGGLATLALVPDKGWATAAAALAVTGFGLGLAVPTLTEASIRLGPRLAFDGTVSVAARHAGLVLALAVVTPLLASSLTTRLDDAIMAGTEAGLSEPVPLGDKVSLARSLGEALGDTPTGELPDLDKVFDQVAPDGSLDTLEHTLSGIITTAVTGAFRNSLALCALFALLALIPASRIGPGRWSVPAPRGPTPHPARPARPARPARPARLGRATRAVAVILAPVLAIALTASTFRSGGRGTLSVPDPCTTQPAFALGGADGFVQQVALDTLDGAACELRTSRAALLLTLLPESGQPRLPLSNGELTPAIRQGLGHAVDRRDDDGDLPGWAATVLRLAIRVGPVGWLVDQLRAD
;
A
#
# COMPACT_ATOMS: atom_id res chain seq x y z
N MET A 1 26.35 51.00 -53.45
CA MET A 1 25.96 51.27 -52.05
C MET A 1 24.65 52.06 -52.08
N CYS A 2 23.69 51.73 -51.21
CA CYS A 2 22.34 52.30 -51.03
C CYS A 2 21.15 51.74 -51.87
N ALA A 3 20.26 51.07 -51.12
CA ALA A 3 18.81 51.28 -50.98
C ALA A 3 17.81 51.11 -52.16
N ARG A 4 16.92 50.12 -51.95
CA ARG A 4 15.46 50.01 -52.23
C ARG A 4 14.84 50.75 -53.43
N SER A 5 14.13 50.00 -54.28
CA SER A 5 12.77 50.36 -54.72
C SER A 5 11.98 49.11 -55.15
N ALA A 6 10.70 49.08 -54.78
CA ALA A 6 9.73 48.05 -55.10
C ALA A 6 9.09 48.34 -56.47
N ALA A 7 8.85 47.29 -57.26
CA ALA A 7 7.97 47.34 -58.42
C ALA A 7 7.21 46.01 -58.58
N GLU A 8 5.90 46.11 -58.35
CA GLU A 8 4.76 45.42 -58.99
C GLU A 8 4.93 43.98 -59.50
N VAL A 9 4.18 43.06 -58.88
CA VAL A 9 3.80 41.76 -59.49
C VAL A 9 2.27 41.76 -59.67
N PRO A 10 1.75 41.49 -60.89
CA PRO A 10 0.34 41.64 -61.20
C PRO A 10 -0.53 40.53 -60.60
N ALA A 11 -1.76 40.90 -60.24
CA ALA A 11 -2.79 39.98 -59.76
C ALA A 11 -3.22 39.00 -60.86
N VAL A 12 -2.93 37.71 -60.65
CA VAL A 12 -3.46 36.61 -61.47
C VAL A 12 -4.86 36.26 -60.95
N THR A 13 -5.88 36.60 -61.74
CA THR A 13 -7.27 36.16 -61.55
C THR A 13 -7.40 34.70 -61.95
N LEU A 14 -7.62 33.81 -60.97
CA LEU A 14 -8.00 32.42 -61.23
C LEU A 14 -9.51 32.33 -61.52
N PRO A 15 -9.95 31.58 -62.56
CA PRO A 15 -11.36 31.42 -62.85
C PRO A 15 -12.05 30.54 -61.80
N ALA A 16 -13.26 30.94 -61.41
CA ALA A 16 -14.13 30.18 -60.53
C ALA A 16 -14.58 28.88 -61.22
N VAL A 17 -14.03 27.74 -60.79
CA VAL A 17 -14.51 26.42 -61.19
C VAL A 17 -15.74 26.08 -60.34
N THR A 18 -16.92 26.43 -60.85
CA THR A 18 -18.21 25.94 -60.38
C THR A 18 -18.59 24.68 -61.14
N ALA A 19 -18.12 23.52 -60.68
CA ALA A 19 -18.63 22.22 -61.13
C ALA A 19 -19.11 21.41 -59.92
N PRO A 20 -20.40 21.03 -59.83
CA PRO A 20 -20.90 20.19 -58.76
C PRO A 20 -20.43 18.75 -58.99
N TRP A 21 -19.63 18.22 -58.06
CA TRP A 21 -19.28 16.81 -58.03
C TRP A 21 -20.56 15.96 -57.92
N PRO A 22 -20.76 14.93 -58.77
CA PRO A 22 -21.88 14.02 -58.61
C PRO A 22 -21.72 13.25 -57.30
N GLY A 23 -22.60 13.58 -56.35
CA GLY A 23 -22.68 12.96 -55.05
C GLY A 23 -22.98 11.47 -55.19
N ARG A 24 -21.94 10.65 -55.09
CA ARG A 24 -22.07 9.24 -54.73
C ARG A 24 -22.58 9.20 -53.29
N THR A 25 -23.90 9.18 -53.13
CA THR A 25 -24.57 8.88 -51.88
C THR A 25 -24.32 7.39 -51.57
N THR A 26 -23.16 7.09 -51.01
CA THR A 26 -22.97 5.83 -50.30
C THR A 26 -23.93 5.85 -49.11
N ARG A 27 -25.12 5.24 -49.29
CA ARG A 27 -26.02 4.91 -48.19
C ARG A 27 -25.16 4.27 -47.09
N PRO A 28 -25.11 4.82 -45.86
CA PRO A 28 -24.48 4.13 -44.76
C PRO A 28 -25.23 2.81 -44.61
N ARG A 29 -24.53 1.71 -44.87
CA ARG A 29 -25.06 0.36 -44.66
C ARG A 29 -25.42 0.31 -43.18
N ARG A 30 -26.72 0.36 -42.86
CA ARG A 30 -27.26 0.13 -41.52
C ARG A 30 -26.91 -1.31 -41.14
N GLY A 31 -25.70 -1.54 -40.65
CA GLY A 31 -25.32 -2.74 -39.92
C GLY A 31 -25.94 -2.64 -38.54
N GLY A 32 -27.08 -3.31 -38.34
CA GLY A 32 -27.73 -3.47 -37.05
C GLY A 32 -26.96 -4.44 -36.13
N ALA A 33 -25.70 -4.13 -35.83
CA ALA A 33 -24.99 -4.73 -34.69
C ALA A 33 -25.03 -3.72 -33.55
N GLY A 34 -25.61 -4.10 -32.41
CA GLY A 34 -25.96 -3.19 -31.33
C GLY A 34 -24.83 -2.25 -30.92
N GLU A 35 -25.06 -0.94 -31.08
CA GLU A 35 -24.20 0.11 -30.55
C GLU A 35 -24.03 -0.08 -29.03
N GLY A 36 -22.85 -0.53 -28.61
CA GLY A 36 -22.42 -0.53 -27.21
C GLY A 36 -22.03 -1.88 -26.59
N ALA A 37 -22.17 -3.02 -27.29
CA ALA A 37 -21.69 -4.31 -26.77
C ALA A 37 -20.29 -4.63 -27.33
N LEU A 38 -19.31 -4.81 -26.44
CA LEU A 38 -17.97 -5.25 -26.84
C LEU A 38 -18.05 -6.67 -27.45
N PRO A 39 -17.40 -6.92 -28.60
CA PRO A 39 -17.23 -8.28 -29.09
C PRO A 39 -16.39 -9.11 -28.12
N VAL A 40 -16.45 -10.44 -28.19
CA VAL A 40 -15.66 -11.36 -27.33
C VAL A 40 -14.18 -10.98 -27.30
N VAL A 41 -13.62 -10.58 -28.44
CA VAL A 41 -12.24 -10.12 -28.55
C VAL A 41 -11.97 -8.84 -27.74
N GLY A 42 -12.93 -7.92 -27.68
CA GLY A 42 -12.86 -6.73 -26.84
C GLY A 42 -12.88 -7.05 -25.35
N TRP A 43 -13.66 -8.07 -24.94
CA TRP A 43 -13.66 -8.56 -23.57
C TRP A 43 -12.35 -9.22 -23.15
N LEU A 44 -11.76 -10.04 -24.02
CA LEU A 44 -10.45 -10.66 -23.76
C LEU A 44 -9.33 -9.60 -23.65
N LEU A 45 -9.36 -8.58 -24.50
CA LEU A 45 -8.42 -7.46 -24.40
C LEU A 45 -8.64 -6.63 -23.13
N ALA A 46 -9.89 -6.35 -22.76
CA ALA A 46 -10.21 -5.67 -21.51
C ALA A 46 -9.77 -6.49 -20.29
N LEU A 47 -9.89 -7.82 -20.33
CA LEU A 47 -9.38 -8.71 -19.30
C LEU A 47 -7.85 -8.63 -19.19
N ALA A 48 -7.12 -8.65 -20.31
CA ALA A 48 -5.66 -8.49 -20.28
C ALA A 48 -5.23 -7.11 -19.73
N VAL A 49 -5.97 -6.05 -20.05
CA VAL A 49 -5.77 -4.73 -19.45
C VAL A 49 -6.01 -4.77 -17.94
N ALA A 50 -7.08 -5.42 -17.49
CA ALA A 50 -7.37 -5.60 -16.07
C ALA A 50 -6.25 -6.37 -15.36
N VAL A 51 -5.73 -7.44 -15.98
CA VAL A 51 -4.60 -8.20 -15.46
C VAL A 51 -3.35 -7.33 -15.32
N ALA A 52 -3.00 -6.53 -16.33
CA ALA A 52 -1.84 -5.63 -16.23
C ALA A 52 -1.99 -4.57 -15.12
N PHE A 53 -3.21 -4.08 -14.86
CA PHE A 53 -3.48 -3.17 -13.74
C PHE A 53 -3.56 -3.85 -12.38
N ALA A 54 -3.95 -5.13 -12.33
CA ALA A 54 -3.90 -5.95 -11.12
C ALA A 54 -2.45 -6.27 -10.76
N ASP A 55 -1.63 -6.54 -11.78
CA ASP A 55 -0.22 -6.94 -11.63
C ASP A 55 0.66 -5.85 -10.99
N ALA A 56 0.22 -4.59 -11.05
CA ALA A 56 0.84 -3.47 -10.35
C ALA A 56 0.79 -3.55 -8.81
N SER A 57 -0.13 -4.34 -8.25
CA SER A 57 -0.35 -4.46 -6.80
C SER A 57 -0.58 -5.89 -6.29
N ILE A 58 -0.78 -6.89 -7.16
CA ILE A 58 -1.08 -8.28 -6.76
C ILE A 58 0.04 -8.93 -5.94
N VAL A 59 1.30 -8.63 -6.27
CA VAL A 59 2.49 -9.20 -5.62
C VAL A 59 2.66 -8.70 -4.19
N VAL A 60 1.94 -7.66 -3.79
CA VAL A 60 2.00 -7.13 -2.41
C VAL A 60 1.62 -8.19 -1.37
N LEU A 61 0.69 -9.11 -1.66
CA LEU A 61 0.34 -10.19 -0.71
C LEU A 61 1.35 -11.32 -0.67
N ALA A 62 2.24 -11.41 -1.67
CA ALA A 62 3.35 -12.34 -1.65
C ALA A 62 4.57 -11.78 -0.89
N ALA A 63 4.54 -10.52 -0.43
CA ALA A 63 5.70 -9.89 0.19
C ALA A 63 6.23 -10.65 1.42
N PRO A 64 5.40 -11.14 2.36
CA PRO A 64 5.89 -11.93 3.50
C PRO A 64 6.58 -13.23 3.06
N GLU A 65 5.97 -13.99 2.14
CA GLU A 65 6.54 -15.23 1.61
C GLU A 65 7.86 -14.99 0.87
N LEU A 66 7.96 -13.89 0.11
CA LEU A 66 9.19 -13.48 -0.57
C LEU A 66 10.30 -13.04 0.39
N LEU A 67 9.95 -12.48 1.56
CA LEU A 67 10.93 -12.13 2.60
C LEU A 67 11.54 -13.39 3.21
N ALA A 68 10.69 -14.39 3.52
CA ALA A 68 11.11 -15.65 4.10
C ALA A 68 11.88 -16.54 3.11
N GLU A 69 11.38 -16.75 1.89
CA GLU A 69 12.01 -17.64 0.90
C GLU A 69 13.40 -17.16 0.47
N TYR A 70 13.61 -15.83 0.40
CA TYR A 70 14.86 -15.25 -0.07
C TYR A 70 15.72 -14.62 1.03
N ASP A 71 15.35 -14.81 2.30
CA ASP A 71 16.04 -14.24 3.48
C ASP A 71 16.44 -12.77 3.24
N SER A 72 15.44 -11.92 2.98
CA SER A 72 15.65 -10.58 2.45
C SER A 72 15.00 -9.47 3.27
N THR A 73 15.27 -8.23 2.88
CA THR A 73 14.75 -7.05 3.57
C THR A 73 13.46 -6.55 2.92
N VAL A 74 12.61 -5.87 3.70
CA VAL A 74 11.39 -5.20 3.22
C VAL A 74 11.71 -4.25 2.06
N SER A 75 12.87 -3.56 2.13
CA SER A 75 13.35 -2.69 1.05
C SER A 75 13.59 -3.46 -0.24
N ALA A 76 14.31 -4.59 -0.20
CA ALA A 76 14.59 -5.40 -1.38
C ALA A 76 13.33 -6.00 -1.99
N VAL A 77 12.40 -6.53 -1.18
CA VAL A 77 11.12 -7.07 -1.67
C VAL A 77 10.23 -5.98 -2.25
N SER A 78 10.26 -4.75 -1.70
CA SER A 78 9.51 -3.62 -2.26
C SER A 78 9.94 -3.28 -3.71
N TRP A 79 11.18 -3.59 -4.10
CA TRP A 79 11.66 -3.39 -5.46
C TRP A 79 11.04 -4.34 -6.48
N VAL A 80 10.54 -5.51 -6.07
CA VAL A 80 9.80 -6.44 -6.95
C VAL A 80 8.52 -5.78 -7.48
N VAL A 81 7.83 -5.02 -6.62
CA VAL A 81 6.63 -4.24 -6.99
C VAL A 81 7.04 -2.94 -7.68
N THR A 82 8.03 -2.23 -7.13
CA THR A 82 8.46 -0.92 -7.64
C THR A 82 9.05 -1.02 -9.05
N GLY A 83 9.87 -2.04 -9.35
CA GLY A 83 10.52 -2.23 -10.65
C GLY A 83 9.54 -2.35 -11.82
N TYR A 84 8.45 -3.10 -11.64
CA TYR A 84 7.34 -3.18 -12.60
C TYR A 84 6.74 -1.80 -12.89
N ASN A 85 6.44 -1.04 -11.83
CA ASN A 85 5.80 0.27 -11.95
C ASN A 85 6.76 1.32 -12.55
N VAL A 86 8.04 1.32 -12.17
CA VAL A 86 9.09 2.18 -12.74
C VAL A 86 9.23 1.92 -14.23
N ALA A 87 9.28 0.64 -14.64
CA ALA A 87 9.35 0.29 -16.06
C ALA A 87 8.17 0.85 -16.86
N ILE A 88 6.96 0.83 -16.29
CA ILE A 88 5.79 1.44 -16.94
C ILE A 88 5.95 2.95 -17.10
N VAL A 89 6.36 3.64 -16.04
CA VAL A 89 6.56 5.10 -16.06
C VAL A 89 7.60 5.48 -17.12
N LEU A 90 8.73 4.78 -17.14
CA LEU A 90 9.83 5.07 -18.07
C LEU A 90 9.49 4.70 -19.51
N ALA A 91 8.70 3.65 -19.75
CA ALA A 91 8.32 3.21 -21.09
C ALA A 91 7.11 3.98 -21.69
N ALA A 92 6.31 4.65 -20.86
CA ALA A 92 5.07 5.30 -21.30
C ALA A 92 5.28 6.45 -22.30
N VAL A 93 6.34 7.26 -22.18
CA VAL A 93 6.60 8.31 -23.17
C VAL A 93 7.32 7.75 -24.42
N PRO A 94 8.39 6.94 -24.28
CA PRO A 94 9.11 6.37 -25.43
C PRO A 94 8.27 5.47 -26.34
N VAL A 95 7.17 4.89 -25.84
CA VAL A 95 6.31 4.04 -26.67
C VAL A 95 5.49 4.83 -27.71
N LEU A 96 5.23 6.11 -27.47
CA LEU A 96 4.37 6.93 -28.33
C LEU A 96 4.90 7.10 -29.77
N PRO A 97 6.20 7.35 -30.01
CA PRO A 97 6.77 7.27 -31.37
C PRO A 97 6.68 5.88 -32.00
N LEU A 98 6.82 4.81 -31.21
CA LEU A 98 6.79 3.43 -31.72
C LEU A 98 5.39 3.06 -32.22
N VAL A 99 4.35 3.48 -31.49
CA VAL A 99 2.96 3.44 -31.96
C VAL A 99 2.83 4.08 -33.33
N ARG A 100 3.39 5.28 -33.54
CA ARG A 100 3.23 6.03 -34.80
C ARG A 100 3.79 5.25 -35.99
N ARG A 101 4.88 4.51 -35.76
CA ARG A 101 5.58 3.74 -36.79
C ARG A 101 4.94 2.37 -37.05
N ARG A 102 4.51 1.66 -36.01
CA ARG A 102 4.05 0.25 -36.11
C ARG A 102 2.55 0.05 -35.93
N GLY A 103 1.82 1.08 -35.51
CA GLY A 103 0.40 1.04 -35.23
C GLY A 103 0.05 0.41 -33.87
N TRP A 104 -1.18 0.66 -33.44
CA TRP A 104 -1.71 0.25 -32.13
C TRP A 104 -1.74 -1.28 -31.95
N LEU A 105 -2.13 -2.00 -33.00
CA LEU A 105 -2.29 -3.46 -32.95
C LEU A 105 -0.94 -4.17 -32.74
N ALA A 106 0.08 -3.80 -33.50
CA ALA A 106 1.41 -4.39 -33.39
C ALA A 106 2.03 -4.12 -32.02
N LEU A 107 1.79 -2.93 -31.46
CA LEU A 107 2.28 -2.60 -30.14
C LEU A 107 1.55 -3.37 -29.04
N THR A 108 0.21 -3.50 -29.12
CA THR A 108 -0.55 -4.34 -28.20
C THR A 108 -0.08 -5.79 -28.27
N ALA A 109 0.20 -6.31 -29.47
CA ALA A 109 0.74 -7.66 -29.65
C ALA A 109 2.10 -7.82 -28.96
N LEU A 110 3.02 -6.90 -29.22
CA LEU A 110 4.35 -6.90 -28.61
C LEU A 110 4.27 -6.84 -27.09
N GLY A 111 3.45 -5.94 -26.56
CA GLY A 111 3.24 -5.81 -25.12
C GLY A 111 2.71 -7.08 -24.48
N LEU A 112 1.70 -7.73 -25.09
CA LEU A 112 1.17 -9.00 -24.61
C LEU A 112 2.21 -10.12 -24.63
N VAL A 113 3.00 -10.23 -25.69
CA VAL A 113 4.04 -11.27 -25.80
C VAL A 113 5.13 -11.07 -24.75
N VAL A 114 5.63 -9.84 -24.60
CA VAL A 114 6.64 -9.52 -23.58
C VAL A 114 6.09 -9.76 -22.18
N PHE A 115 4.85 -9.32 -21.91
CA PHE A 115 4.19 -9.54 -20.63
C PHE A 115 4.02 -11.03 -20.32
N LEU A 116 3.57 -11.83 -21.29
CA LEU A 116 3.41 -13.27 -21.16
C LEU A 116 4.74 -13.98 -20.83
N LEU A 117 5.77 -13.73 -21.63
CA LEU A 117 7.08 -14.39 -21.47
C LEU A 117 7.76 -13.97 -20.16
N ALA A 118 7.71 -12.69 -19.81
CA ALA A 118 8.25 -12.21 -18.56
C ALA A 118 7.49 -12.77 -17.34
N SER A 119 6.16 -12.90 -17.43
CA SER A 119 5.34 -13.52 -16.38
C SER A 119 5.73 -14.98 -16.17
N LEU A 120 5.86 -15.77 -17.24
CA LEU A 120 6.36 -17.15 -17.13
C LEU A 120 7.76 -17.21 -16.52
N GLY A 121 8.64 -16.28 -16.90
CA GLY A 121 9.97 -16.14 -16.30
C GLY A 121 9.89 -15.87 -14.79
N CYS A 122 9.05 -14.92 -14.35
CA CYS A 122 8.83 -14.59 -12.94
C CYS A 122 8.38 -15.83 -12.15
N ALA A 123 7.50 -16.64 -12.73
CA ALA A 123 7.03 -17.88 -12.14
C ALA A 123 8.12 -18.95 -11.94
N THR A 124 9.25 -18.80 -12.63
CA THR A 124 10.42 -19.68 -12.56
C THR A 124 11.65 -19.02 -11.91
N ALA A 125 11.53 -17.81 -11.35
CA ALA A 125 12.65 -17.09 -10.76
C ALA A 125 13.27 -17.85 -9.57
N GLY A 126 14.61 -17.89 -9.51
CA GLY A 126 15.37 -18.58 -8.45
C GLY A 126 16.13 -17.64 -7.52
N SER A 127 15.95 -16.32 -7.68
CA SER A 127 16.53 -15.30 -6.80
C SER A 127 15.70 -14.02 -6.85
N LEU A 128 15.67 -13.27 -5.75
CA LEU A 128 14.94 -11.99 -5.66
C LEU A 128 15.41 -10.98 -6.73
N GLY A 129 16.70 -10.97 -7.04
CA GLY A 129 17.27 -10.12 -8.10
C GLY A 129 16.77 -10.49 -9.50
N SER A 130 16.73 -11.78 -9.84
CA SER A 130 16.19 -12.25 -11.12
C SER A 130 14.70 -11.96 -11.26
N LEU A 131 13.93 -12.17 -10.18
CA LEU A 131 12.52 -11.82 -10.12
C LEU A 131 12.31 -10.32 -10.37
N THR A 132 13.08 -9.46 -9.68
CA THR A 132 13.01 -8.01 -9.85
C THR A 132 13.30 -7.57 -11.28
N TRP A 133 14.32 -8.13 -11.93
CA TRP A 133 14.61 -7.84 -13.33
C TRP A 133 13.49 -8.27 -14.28
N LEU A 134 12.95 -9.47 -14.08
CA LEU A 134 11.83 -9.97 -14.90
C LEU A 134 10.57 -9.12 -14.70
N ARG A 135 10.34 -8.58 -13.50
CA ARG A 135 9.27 -7.61 -13.23
C ARG A 135 9.46 -6.30 -14.00
N VAL A 136 10.70 -5.81 -14.12
CA VAL A 136 11.01 -4.64 -14.97
C VAL A 136 10.67 -4.93 -16.43
N VAL A 137 11.06 -6.10 -16.95
CA VAL A 137 10.72 -6.51 -18.33
C VAL A 137 9.20 -6.65 -18.52
N GLN A 138 8.51 -7.26 -17.55
CA GLN A 138 7.06 -7.42 -17.54
C GLN A 138 6.36 -6.06 -17.56
N GLY A 139 6.84 -5.09 -16.76
CA GLY A 139 6.33 -3.72 -16.73
C GLY A 139 6.51 -2.97 -18.06
N ALA A 140 7.65 -3.16 -18.74
CA ALA A 140 7.84 -2.62 -20.09
C ALA A 140 6.82 -3.20 -21.08
N GLY A 141 6.55 -4.52 -21.02
CA GLY A 141 5.49 -5.17 -21.79
C GLY A 141 4.10 -4.62 -21.47
N ALA A 142 3.80 -4.40 -20.19
CA ALA A 142 2.54 -3.81 -19.74
C ALA A 142 2.36 -2.37 -20.28
N ALA A 143 3.41 -1.55 -20.32
CA ALA A 143 3.33 -0.20 -20.90
C ALA A 143 2.91 -0.23 -22.38
N PHE A 144 3.48 -1.15 -23.15
CA PHE A 144 3.14 -1.33 -24.57
C PHE A 144 1.70 -1.81 -24.75
N LEU A 145 1.27 -2.78 -23.94
CA LEU A 145 -0.10 -3.27 -23.89
C LEU A 145 -1.09 -2.14 -23.57
N LEU A 146 -0.86 -1.39 -22.50
CA LEU A 146 -1.75 -0.34 -22.03
C LEU A 146 -1.85 0.82 -23.02
N ALA A 147 -0.73 1.23 -23.62
CA ALA A 147 -0.71 2.30 -24.64
C ALA A 147 -1.44 1.89 -25.93
N GLY A 148 -1.28 0.65 -26.39
CA GLY A 148 -1.91 0.16 -27.61
C GLY A 148 -3.39 -0.24 -27.45
N SER A 149 -3.77 -0.71 -26.26
CA SER A 149 -5.10 -1.31 -26.02
C SER A 149 -6.25 -0.29 -26.01
N LEU A 150 -6.05 0.92 -25.48
CA LEU A 150 -7.12 1.92 -25.41
C LEU A 150 -7.67 2.30 -26.80
N PRO A 151 -6.84 2.66 -27.80
CA PRO A 151 -7.32 2.93 -29.15
C PRO A 151 -7.89 1.69 -29.86
N LEU A 152 -7.43 0.49 -29.51
CA LEU A 152 -7.98 -0.75 -30.06
C LEU A 152 -9.38 -1.02 -29.49
N LEU A 153 -9.57 -0.84 -28.18
CA LEU A 153 -10.88 -0.94 -27.53
C LEU A 153 -11.86 0.11 -28.03
N ALA A 154 -11.42 1.35 -28.26
CA ALA A 154 -12.24 2.40 -28.86
C ALA A 154 -12.80 1.99 -30.24
N ARG A 155 -11.97 1.37 -31.08
CA ARG A 155 -12.41 0.84 -32.39
C ARG A 155 -13.37 -0.32 -32.25
N LEU A 156 -13.07 -1.29 -31.36
CA LEU A 156 -13.92 -2.46 -31.14
C LEU A 156 -15.27 -2.09 -30.52
N ALA A 157 -15.32 -1.04 -29.71
CA ALA A 157 -16.54 -0.53 -29.09
C ALA A 157 -17.33 0.43 -29.99
N GLY A 158 -16.78 0.82 -31.15
CA GLY A 158 -17.40 1.74 -32.11
C GLY A 158 -17.35 3.22 -31.73
N SER A 159 -16.82 3.58 -30.55
CA SER A 159 -16.61 4.98 -30.15
C SER A 159 -15.52 5.12 -29.09
N ASP A 160 -14.80 6.25 -29.11
CA ASP A 160 -13.79 6.60 -28.09
C ASP A 160 -14.35 6.57 -26.68
N LYS A 161 -15.59 7.04 -26.48
CA LYS A 161 -16.26 7.05 -25.19
C LYS A 161 -16.50 5.63 -24.67
N ALA A 162 -17.01 4.74 -25.51
CA ALA A 162 -17.28 3.36 -25.10
C ALA A 162 -15.98 2.58 -24.85
N GLY A 163 -14.94 2.80 -25.68
CA GLY A 163 -13.62 2.21 -25.47
C GLY A 163 -12.96 2.70 -24.19
N LEU A 164 -13.00 4.01 -23.92
CA LEU A 164 -12.48 4.58 -22.68
C LEU A 164 -13.25 4.07 -21.46
N ALA A 165 -14.57 3.94 -21.55
CA ALA A 165 -15.38 3.35 -20.48
C ALA A 165 -15.00 1.89 -20.20
N ALA A 166 -14.80 1.08 -21.24
CA ALA A 166 -14.35 -0.32 -21.11
C ALA A 166 -12.94 -0.43 -20.52
N TRP A 167 -12.01 0.38 -21.01
CA TRP A 167 -10.62 0.41 -20.56
C TRP A 167 -10.50 0.90 -19.11
N SER A 168 -11.22 1.96 -18.74
CA SER A 168 -11.25 2.47 -17.36
C SER A 168 -11.96 1.50 -16.41
N ALA A 169 -13.00 0.80 -16.85
CA ALA A 169 -13.63 -0.27 -16.08
C ALA A 169 -12.65 -1.43 -15.83
N ALA A 170 -11.91 -1.88 -16.86
CA ALA A 170 -10.87 -2.88 -16.71
C ALA A 170 -9.78 -2.42 -15.73
N ALA A 171 -9.33 -1.17 -15.82
CA ALA A 171 -8.34 -0.59 -14.92
C ALA A 171 -8.82 -0.49 -13.46
N ALA A 172 -10.11 -0.19 -13.25
CA ALA A 172 -10.71 -0.13 -11.93
C ALA A 172 -10.89 -1.53 -11.34
N VAL A 173 -11.42 -2.47 -12.11
CA VAL A 173 -11.62 -3.88 -11.70
C VAL A 173 -10.28 -4.55 -11.43
N GLY A 174 -9.29 -4.39 -12.31
CA GLY A 174 -7.96 -4.98 -12.15
C GLY A 174 -7.28 -4.54 -10.86
N SER A 175 -7.14 -3.24 -10.64
CA SER A 175 -6.47 -2.73 -9.43
C SER A 175 -7.23 -2.97 -8.14
N ALA A 176 -8.55 -3.14 -8.22
CA ALA A 176 -9.36 -3.55 -7.10
C ALA A 176 -9.12 -5.04 -6.79
N LEU A 177 -9.30 -5.93 -7.77
CA LEU A 177 -9.22 -7.37 -7.57
C LEU A 177 -7.79 -7.89 -7.33
N GLY A 178 -6.75 -7.14 -7.72
CA GLY A 178 -5.36 -7.54 -7.58
C GLY A 178 -5.02 -8.11 -6.20
N PRO A 179 -5.19 -7.35 -5.10
CA PRO A 179 -4.93 -7.83 -3.75
C PRO A 179 -5.69 -9.12 -3.39
N ALA A 180 -7.00 -9.16 -3.64
CA ALA A 180 -7.84 -10.31 -3.32
C ALA A 180 -7.39 -11.59 -4.05
N ALA A 181 -7.07 -11.45 -5.35
CA ALA A 181 -6.57 -12.55 -6.16
C ALA A 181 -5.17 -13.00 -5.72
N GLY A 182 -4.29 -12.05 -5.37
CA GLY A 182 -2.93 -12.34 -4.92
C GLY A 182 -2.92 -13.23 -3.68
N GLY A 183 -3.64 -12.84 -2.63
CA GLY A 183 -3.66 -13.62 -1.39
C GLY A 183 -4.29 -14.99 -1.53
N LEU A 184 -5.36 -15.12 -2.34
CA LEU A 184 -5.95 -16.44 -2.62
C LEU A 184 -4.96 -17.37 -3.35
N LEU A 185 -4.19 -16.84 -4.31
CA LEU A 185 -3.22 -17.62 -5.08
C LEU A 185 -1.98 -17.98 -4.26
N THR A 186 -1.50 -17.05 -3.43
CA THR A 186 -0.39 -17.27 -2.50
C THR A 186 -0.75 -18.34 -1.48
N GLU A 187 -1.91 -18.25 -0.82
CA GLU A 187 -2.33 -19.20 0.21
C GLU A 187 -2.56 -20.62 -0.34
N LEU A 188 -3.27 -20.76 -1.47
CA LEU A 188 -3.67 -22.06 -2.00
C LEU A 188 -2.54 -22.79 -2.73
N PHE A 189 -1.53 -22.05 -3.20
CA PHE A 189 -0.47 -22.58 -4.03
C PHE A 189 0.89 -22.03 -3.59
N SER A 190 1.27 -20.87 -4.12
CA SER A 190 2.49 -20.13 -3.81
C SER A 190 2.43 -18.78 -4.52
N TRP A 191 3.27 -17.82 -4.14
CA TRP A 191 3.41 -16.56 -4.89
C TRP A 191 3.68 -16.76 -6.40
N ARG A 192 4.30 -17.88 -6.81
CA ARG A 192 4.59 -18.19 -8.22
C ARG A 192 3.31 -18.37 -9.04
N ALA A 193 2.23 -18.84 -8.41
CA ALA A 193 0.93 -19.02 -9.05
C ALA A 193 0.33 -17.71 -9.58
N ILE A 194 0.66 -16.57 -8.94
CA ILE A 194 0.27 -15.23 -9.39
C ILE A 194 0.70 -15.01 -10.84
N PHE A 195 1.91 -15.44 -11.20
CA PHE A 195 2.45 -15.26 -12.54
C PHE A 195 1.96 -16.34 -13.50
N PHE A 196 1.86 -17.60 -13.05
CA PHE A 196 1.32 -18.68 -13.87
C PHE A 196 -0.12 -18.42 -14.33
N VAL A 197 -0.98 -17.84 -13.49
CA VAL A 197 -2.38 -17.54 -13.85
C VAL A 197 -2.50 -16.38 -14.83
N GLN A 198 -1.55 -15.44 -14.83
CA GLN A 198 -1.55 -14.33 -15.78
C GLN A 198 -1.23 -14.78 -17.21
N ALA A 199 -0.37 -15.80 -17.35
CA ALA A 199 0.06 -16.33 -18.63
C ALA A 199 -1.10 -16.79 -19.56
N PRO A 200 -2.03 -17.67 -19.15
CA PRO A 200 -3.14 -18.10 -20.01
C PRO A 200 -4.09 -16.94 -20.37
N LEU A 201 -4.25 -15.95 -19.49
CA LEU A 201 -5.08 -14.77 -19.74
C LEU A 201 -4.45 -13.86 -20.82
N ALA A 202 -3.13 -13.63 -20.74
CA ALA A 202 -2.39 -12.91 -21.77
C ALA A 202 -2.39 -13.67 -23.11
N ALA A 203 -2.17 -15.00 -23.07
CA ALA A 203 -2.20 -15.86 -24.25
C ALA A 203 -3.56 -15.84 -24.96
N ALA A 204 -4.66 -15.88 -24.21
CA ALA A 204 -6.01 -15.78 -24.77
C ALA A 204 -6.22 -14.45 -25.54
N ALA A 205 -5.72 -13.34 -25.00
CA ALA A 205 -5.77 -12.04 -25.69
C ALA A 205 -4.89 -12.02 -26.96
N ILE A 206 -3.71 -12.65 -26.94
CA ILE A 206 -2.83 -12.79 -28.11
C ILE A 206 -3.54 -13.55 -29.23
N VAL A 207 -4.15 -14.70 -28.91
CA VAL A 207 -4.88 -15.55 -29.88
C VAL A 207 -6.10 -14.83 -30.45
N ALA A 208 -6.73 -13.93 -29.69
CA ALA A 208 -7.87 -13.14 -30.12
C ALA A 208 -7.47 -11.93 -30.99
N LEU A 209 -6.22 -11.47 -30.90
CA LEU A 209 -5.76 -10.22 -31.52
C LEU A 209 -5.87 -10.17 -33.06
N PRO A 210 -5.59 -11.26 -33.82
CA PRO A 210 -5.80 -11.27 -35.27
C PRO A 210 -7.27 -11.07 -35.66
N ARG A 211 -8.22 -11.50 -34.82
CA ARG A 211 -9.66 -11.26 -35.04
C ARG A 211 -10.01 -9.80 -34.76
N ALA A 212 -9.37 -9.18 -33.76
CA ALA A 212 -9.50 -7.75 -33.49
C ALA A 212 -9.09 -6.91 -34.71
N ALA A 213 -7.98 -7.30 -35.35
CA ALA A 213 -7.44 -6.64 -36.54
C ALA A 213 -8.43 -6.61 -37.71
N ARG A 214 -9.19 -7.70 -37.90
CA ARG A 214 -10.21 -7.80 -38.96
C ARG A 214 -11.51 -7.07 -38.62
N ALA A 215 -11.85 -7.02 -37.33
CA ALA A 215 -13.08 -6.38 -36.85
C ALA A 215 -12.95 -4.84 -36.75
N ALA A 216 -11.73 -4.33 -36.53
CA ALA A 216 -11.47 -2.90 -36.48
C ALA A 216 -11.45 -2.31 -37.92
N PRO A 217 -12.18 -1.22 -38.22
CA PRO A 217 -12.13 -0.58 -39.52
C PRO A 217 -10.69 -0.16 -39.89
N PRO A 218 -10.32 -0.13 -41.18
CA PRO A 218 -9.01 0.33 -41.64
C PRO A 218 -8.70 1.72 -41.08
N SER A 219 -7.49 1.91 -40.60
CA SER A 219 -7.03 3.18 -40.05
C SER A 219 -7.05 4.28 -41.12
N ALA A 220 -7.80 5.36 -40.87
CA ALA A 220 -7.34 6.65 -41.36
C ALA A 220 -5.96 6.92 -40.72
N PRO A 221 -4.96 7.39 -41.47
CA PRO A 221 -3.65 7.70 -40.92
C PRO A 221 -3.83 8.61 -39.70
N ALA A 222 -3.05 8.34 -38.64
CA ALA A 222 -3.08 9.15 -37.44
C ALA A 222 -2.78 10.61 -37.80
N VAL A 223 -3.83 11.42 -37.91
CA VAL A 223 -3.67 12.88 -37.99
C VAL A 223 -3.14 13.30 -36.63
N VAL A 224 -1.85 13.60 -36.59
CA VAL A 224 -1.20 14.22 -35.44
C VAL A 224 -1.68 15.67 -35.39
N PRO A 225 -2.10 16.18 -34.23
CA PRO A 225 -2.25 17.63 -34.04
C PRO A 225 -0.91 18.30 -34.36
N GLY A 226 -0.93 19.34 -35.18
CA GLY A 226 0.27 20.15 -35.48
C GLY A 226 0.94 20.72 -34.21
N PRO A 227 2.09 21.41 -34.37
CA PRO A 227 2.80 22.06 -33.25
C PRO A 227 1.86 22.91 -32.39
N PRO A 228 2.20 23.14 -31.10
CA PRO A 228 1.35 23.87 -30.15
C PRO A 228 1.09 25.28 -30.70
N GLY A 229 -0.06 25.49 -31.32
CA GLY A 229 -0.33 26.77 -32.00
C GLY A 229 -1.67 26.88 -32.73
N LEU A 230 -2.33 25.79 -33.10
CA LEU A 230 -3.66 25.88 -33.72
C LEU A 230 -4.73 25.31 -32.81
N ALA A 231 -5.23 26.21 -31.94
CA ALA A 231 -6.38 25.98 -31.07
C ALA A 231 -7.59 25.53 -31.90
N HIS A 232 -8.05 24.31 -31.66
CA HIS A 232 -9.40 23.90 -32.08
C HIS A 232 -10.37 24.32 -30.96
N ALA A 233 -11.39 25.09 -31.33
CA ALA A 233 -12.40 25.63 -30.44
C ALA A 233 -13.05 24.51 -29.61
N GLY A 234 -12.67 24.42 -28.32
CA GLY A 234 -13.12 23.38 -27.38
C GLY A 234 -12.04 22.83 -26.44
N GLU A 235 -10.78 23.24 -26.61
CA GLU A 235 -9.63 22.67 -25.88
C GLU A 235 -9.69 22.85 -24.36
N THR A 236 -9.73 21.73 -23.62
CA THR A 236 -9.55 21.73 -22.16
C THR A 236 -8.22 22.39 -21.81
N ARG A 237 -8.25 23.44 -20.97
CA ARG A 237 -7.04 24.19 -20.54
C ARG A 237 -5.93 23.22 -20.09
N PRO A 238 -4.67 23.37 -20.55
CA PRO A 238 -3.55 22.49 -20.20
C PRO A 238 -3.38 22.30 -18.70
N SER A 239 -3.59 23.36 -17.91
CA SER A 239 -3.52 23.32 -16.45
C SER A 239 -4.56 22.39 -15.79
N ARG A 240 -5.73 22.21 -16.40
CA ARG A 240 -6.75 21.27 -15.91
C ARG A 240 -6.37 19.82 -16.19
N LEU A 241 -5.73 19.58 -17.34
CA LEU A 241 -5.25 18.26 -17.71
C LEU A 241 -4.11 17.83 -16.77
N VAL A 242 -3.12 18.71 -16.55
CA VAL A 242 -2.04 18.46 -15.60
C VAL A 242 -2.60 18.21 -14.20
N ALA A 243 -3.57 19.01 -13.76
CA ALA A 243 -4.24 18.78 -12.50
C ALA A 243 -4.88 17.38 -12.42
N ALA A 244 -5.59 16.93 -13.46
CA ALA A 244 -6.18 15.58 -13.48
C ALA A 244 -5.11 14.47 -13.36
N HIS A 245 -3.97 14.60 -14.05
CA HIS A 245 -2.85 13.66 -13.93
C HIS A 245 -2.25 13.65 -12.52
N VAL A 246 -1.98 14.82 -11.94
CA VAL A 246 -1.43 14.93 -10.57
C VAL A 246 -2.42 14.36 -9.55
N GLY A 247 -3.72 14.64 -9.68
CA GLY A 247 -4.74 14.08 -8.82
C GLY A 247 -4.82 12.55 -8.95
N LEU A 248 -4.75 12.02 -10.17
CA LEU A 248 -4.73 10.57 -10.40
C LEU A 248 -3.48 9.92 -9.79
N ALA A 249 -2.31 10.54 -9.93
CA ALA A 249 -1.07 10.08 -9.33
C ALA A 249 -1.18 10.01 -7.79
N LEU A 250 -1.63 11.08 -7.15
CA LEU A 250 -1.76 11.16 -5.69
C LEU A 250 -2.79 10.16 -5.12
N VAL A 251 -3.95 9.99 -5.76
CA VAL A 251 -4.94 8.98 -5.34
C VAL A 251 -4.38 7.56 -5.52
N SER A 252 -3.60 7.33 -6.57
CA SER A 252 -2.98 6.01 -6.82
C SER A 252 -1.84 5.74 -5.83
N ALA A 253 -1.08 6.76 -5.46
CA ALA A 253 -0.07 6.71 -4.39
C ALA A 253 -0.70 6.31 -3.05
N ALA A 254 -1.80 6.99 -2.67
CA ALA A 254 -2.55 6.69 -1.47
C ALA A 254 -3.04 5.24 -1.42
N LEU A 255 -3.56 4.72 -2.55
CA LEU A 255 -4.07 3.35 -2.64
C LEU A 255 -2.99 2.28 -2.43
N VAL A 256 -1.90 2.34 -3.20
CA VAL A 256 -0.90 1.26 -3.17
C VAL A 256 -0.05 1.32 -1.91
N GLY A 257 0.30 2.51 -1.43
CA GLY A 257 0.97 2.65 -0.13
C GLY A 257 0.10 2.07 1.00
N ALA A 258 -1.20 2.38 1.02
CA ALA A 258 -2.10 1.86 2.03
C ALA A 258 -2.30 0.34 1.94
N LEU A 259 -2.53 -0.21 0.75
CA LEU A 259 -2.67 -1.66 0.57
C LEU A 259 -1.41 -2.38 1.02
N PHE A 260 -0.23 -1.92 0.60
CA PHE A 260 1.06 -2.48 1.03
C PHE A 260 1.21 -2.50 2.54
N LEU A 261 0.96 -1.36 3.19
CA LEU A 261 1.08 -1.23 4.64
C LEU A 261 0.04 -2.06 5.40
N VAL A 262 -1.22 -2.04 4.98
CA VAL A 262 -2.28 -2.78 5.67
C VAL A 262 -2.03 -4.28 5.57
N ILE A 263 -1.63 -4.78 4.40
CA ILE A 263 -1.35 -6.20 4.23
C ILE A 263 -0.18 -6.64 5.12
N LEU A 264 0.93 -5.88 5.12
CA LEU A 264 2.06 -6.17 6.00
C LEU A 264 1.69 -6.08 7.48
N LEU A 265 0.90 -5.07 7.88
CA LEU A 265 0.44 -4.92 9.26
C LEU A 265 -0.45 -6.10 9.68
N MET A 266 -1.35 -6.55 8.81
CA MET A 266 -2.24 -7.66 9.11
C MET A 266 -1.46 -8.95 9.28
N ILE A 267 -0.62 -9.31 8.29
CA ILE A 267 0.09 -10.59 8.30
C ILE A 267 1.20 -10.57 9.36
N ASN A 268 2.13 -9.62 9.27
CA ASN A 268 3.32 -9.60 10.13
C ASN A 268 3.09 -8.90 11.47
N GLY A 269 2.09 -8.02 11.58
CA GLY A 269 1.83 -7.27 12.82
C GLY A 269 0.75 -7.86 13.70
N TRP A 270 -0.32 -8.42 13.11
CA TRP A 270 -1.41 -9.03 13.86
C TRP A 270 -1.51 -10.55 13.68
N GLY A 271 -0.57 -11.17 12.97
CA GLY A 271 -0.56 -12.61 12.76
C GLY A 271 -1.73 -13.13 11.91
N ALA A 272 -2.28 -12.33 10.99
CA ALA A 272 -3.29 -12.83 10.08
C ALA A 272 -2.70 -13.86 9.13
N THR A 273 -3.49 -14.90 8.86
CA THR A 273 -3.27 -15.72 7.68
C THR A 273 -3.44 -14.87 6.41
N PRO A 274 -2.67 -15.10 5.33
CA PRO A 274 -2.85 -14.39 4.08
C PRO A 274 -4.29 -14.46 3.52
N LEU A 275 -5.03 -15.55 3.79
CA LEU A 275 -6.45 -15.64 3.46
C LEU A 275 -7.32 -14.59 4.17
N THR A 276 -7.10 -14.37 5.48
CA THR A 276 -7.85 -13.35 6.23
C THR A 276 -7.50 -11.94 5.77
N ALA A 277 -6.22 -11.67 5.50
CA ALA A 277 -5.77 -10.41 4.90
C ALA A 277 -6.41 -10.18 3.52
N ALA A 278 -6.48 -11.21 2.68
CA ALA A 278 -7.12 -11.16 1.37
C ALA A 278 -8.64 -10.90 1.47
N ALA A 279 -9.32 -11.57 2.41
CA ALA A 279 -10.76 -11.40 2.64
C ALA A 279 -11.09 -9.96 3.06
N VAL A 280 -10.32 -9.38 3.98
CA VAL A 280 -10.47 -7.99 4.42
C VAL A 280 -10.10 -7.02 3.29
N ALA A 281 -9.04 -7.28 2.53
CA ALA A 281 -8.67 -6.49 1.36
C ALA A 281 -9.76 -6.51 0.27
N THR A 282 -10.54 -7.59 0.15
CA THR A 282 -11.65 -7.74 -0.81
C THR A 282 -12.80 -6.76 -0.55
N VAL A 283 -12.91 -6.22 0.67
CA VAL A 283 -13.91 -5.19 1.01
C VAL A 283 -13.68 -3.89 0.22
N LEU A 284 -12.43 -3.57 -0.11
CA LEU A 284 -12.08 -2.38 -0.90
C LEU A 284 -12.70 -2.44 -2.32
N PRO A 285 -12.51 -3.53 -3.11
CA PRO A 285 -13.20 -3.73 -4.39
C PRO A 285 -14.71 -3.63 -4.32
N VAL A 286 -15.32 -4.22 -3.28
CA VAL A 286 -16.77 -4.18 -3.07
C VAL A 286 -17.22 -2.73 -2.87
N GLY A 287 -16.50 -1.95 -2.06
CA GLY A 287 -16.74 -0.51 -1.90
C GLY A 287 -16.62 0.25 -3.21
N THR A 288 -15.57 -0.01 -4.01
CA THR A 288 -15.35 0.61 -5.33
C THR A 288 -16.49 0.31 -6.30
N LEU A 289 -16.97 -0.93 -6.33
CA LEU A 289 -18.11 -1.32 -7.16
C LEU A 289 -19.42 -0.69 -6.65
N ALA A 290 -19.60 -0.53 -5.33
CA ALA A 290 -20.78 0.08 -4.76
C ALA A 290 -20.92 1.57 -5.12
N SER A 291 -19.82 2.29 -5.39
CA SER A 291 -19.84 3.70 -5.81
C SER A 291 -20.67 3.92 -7.08
N ARG A 292 -20.73 2.92 -7.98
CA ARG A 292 -21.40 3.00 -9.29
C ARG A 292 -22.89 3.33 -9.19
N TYR A 293 -23.53 2.96 -8.08
CA TYR A 293 -24.95 3.24 -7.85
C TYR A 293 -25.23 4.72 -7.59
N VAL A 294 -24.18 5.50 -7.29
CA VAL A 294 -24.27 6.89 -6.83
C VAL A 294 -23.69 7.89 -7.85
N THR A 295 -22.77 7.48 -8.72
CA THR A 295 -22.06 8.37 -9.67
C THR A 295 -22.93 8.95 -10.80
N ALA A 296 -24.00 8.24 -11.19
CA ALA A 296 -24.78 8.61 -12.37
C ALA A 296 -25.46 10.00 -12.28
N GLY A 297 -25.17 10.87 -13.27
CA GLY A 297 -25.78 12.19 -13.43
C GLY A 297 -25.18 13.31 -12.55
N ARG A 298 -24.05 13.05 -11.90
CA ARG A 298 -23.35 14.00 -11.01
C ARG A 298 -22.25 14.77 -11.73
N ARG A 299 -21.83 15.89 -11.14
CA ARG A 299 -20.70 16.68 -11.65
C ARG A 299 -19.40 15.92 -11.32
N PRO A 300 -18.48 15.71 -12.29
CA PRO A 300 -17.20 15.04 -12.07
C PRO A 300 -16.39 15.68 -10.95
N ARG A 301 -16.36 17.01 -10.87
CA ARG A 301 -15.67 17.73 -9.79
C ARG A 301 -16.20 17.36 -8.40
N THR A 302 -17.51 17.23 -8.23
CA THR A 302 -18.09 16.86 -6.92
C THR A 302 -17.78 15.40 -6.56
N LEU A 303 -17.76 14.50 -7.56
CA LEU A 303 -17.39 13.11 -7.36
C LEU A 303 -15.91 12.97 -7.00
N ALA A 304 -15.03 13.68 -7.71
CA ALA A 304 -13.60 13.67 -7.45
C ALA A 304 -13.27 14.19 -6.04
N LEU A 305 -13.83 15.34 -5.64
CA LEU A 305 -13.61 15.91 -4.30
C LEU A 305 -14.16 15.00 -3.21
N ALA A 306 -15.41 14.53 -3.33
CA ALA A 306 -15.99 13.61 -2.36
C ALA A 306 -15.18 12.30 -2.27
N GLY A 307 -14.72 11.77 -3.41
CA GLY A 307 -13.85 10.62 -3.48
C GLY A 307 -12.54 10.81 -2.73
N CYS A 308 -11.80 11.91 -2.99
CA CYS A 308 -10.54 12.20 -2.31
C CYS A 308 -10.72 12.35 -0.78
N VAL A 309 -11.76 13.05 -0.31
CA VAL A 309 -12.05 13.16 1.13
C VAL A 309 -12.39 11.80 1.74
N THR A 310 -13.19 10.99 1.04
CA THR A 310 -13.59 9.67 1.52
C THR A 310 -12.39 8.72 1.60
N VAL A 311 -11.50 8.72 0.60
CA VAL A 311 -10.22 7.99 0.64
C VAL A 311 -9.37 8.47 1.82
N ALA A 312 -9.18 9.78 1.97
CA ALA A 312 -8.37 10.33 3.06
C ALA A 312 -8.90 9.92 4.45
N GLY A 313 -10.21 9.98 4.66
CA GLY A 313 -10.82 9.56 5.93
C GLY A 313 -10.69 8.06 6.19
N GLY A 314 -10.89 7.21 5.17
CA GLY A 314 -10.65 5.77 5.29
C GLY A 314 -9.20 5.45 5.66
N LEU A 315 -8.23 6.08 5.00
CA LEU A 315 -6.81 5.89 5.29
C LEU A 315 -6.38 6.48 6.65
N ALA A 316 -6.92 7.63 7.03
CA ALA A 316 -6.69 8.22 8.35
C ALA A 316 -7.27 7.33 9.46
N THR A 317 -8.40 6.67 9.22
CA THR A 317 -8.94 5.67 10.13
C THR A 317 -7.98 4.50 10.29
N LEU A 318 -7.42 3.96 9.20
CA LEU A 318 -6.41 2.89 9.25
C LEU A 318 -5.17 3.30 10.07
N ALA A 319 -4.71 4.54 9.95
CA ALA A 319 -3.60 5.07 10.74
C ALA A 319 -3.90 5.18 12.25
N LEU A 320 -5.17 5.08 12.65
CA LEU A 320 -5.63 5.20 14.03
C LEU A 320 -6.22 3.89 14.57
N VAL A 321 -6.09 2.79 13.83
CA VAL A 321 -6.66 1.50 14.26
C VAL A 321 -5.97 1.03 15.54
N PRO A 322 -6.75 0.65 16.58
CA PRO A 322 -6.22 0.03 17.79
C PRO A 322 -5.74 -1.41 17.52
N ASP A 323 -5.01 -1.99 18.47
CA ASP A 323 -4.51 -3.36 18.38
C ASP A 323 -5.65 -4.38 18.16
N LYS A 324 -5.45 -5.29 17.18
CA LYS A 324 -6.43 -6.31 16.75
C LYS A 324 -7.78 -5.77 16.23
N GLY A 325 -7.79 -4.56 15.66
CA GLY A 325 -8.97 -3.91 15.07
C GLY A 325 -9.39 -4.39 13.66
N TRP A 326 -9.56 -5.69 13.42
CA TRP A 326 -9.91 -6.22 12.09
C TRP A 326 -11.19 -5.60 11.50
N ALA A 327 -12.21 -5.40 12.33
CA ALA A 327 -13.48 -4.82 11.92
C ALA A 327 -13.35 -3.34 11.52
N THR A 328 -12.55 -2.57 12.26
CA THR A 328 -12.29 -1.15 11.93
C THR A 328 -11.43 -1.03 10.68
N ALA A 329 -10.45 -1.92 10.50
CA ALA A 329 -9.66 -2.00 9.28
C ALA A 329 -10.53 -2.33 8.04
N ALA A 330 -11.41 -3.33 8.15
CA ALA A 330 -12.33 -3.70 7.07
C ALA A 330 -13.31 -2.55 6.73
N ALA A 331 -13.87 -1.88 7.74
CA ALA A 331 -14.74 -0.72 7.53
C ALA A 331 -13.98 0.44 6.85
N ALA A 332 -12.75 0.71 7.28
CA ALA A 332 -11.91 1.74 6.70
C ALA A 332 -11.51 1.44 5.24
N LEU A 333 -11.25 0.18 4.91
CA LEU A 333 -11.02 -0.29 3.54
C LEU A 333 -12.28 -0.20 2.67
N ALA A 334 -13.46 -0.48 3.23
CA ALA A 334 -14.74 -0.30 2.54
C ALA A 334 -14.95 1.16 2.14
N VAL A 335 -14.74 2.08 3.10
CA VAL A 335 -14.84 3.53 2.92
C VAL A 335 -13.81 4.00 1.88
N THR A 336 -12.56 3.57 2.03
CA THR A 336 -11.48 3.86 1.07
C THR A 336 -11.85 3.40 -0.33
N GLY A 337 -12.34 2.17 -0.46
CA GLY A 337 -12.77 1.57 -1.72
C GLY A 337 -13.91 2.36 -2.37
N PHE A 338 -14.92 2.75 -1.58
CA PHE A 338 -16.01 3.60 -2.06
C PHE A 338 -15.50 4.94 -2.58
N GLY A 339 -14.61 5.61 -1.82
CA GLY A 339 -13.95 6.84 -2.24
C GLY A 339 -13.15 6.70 -3.54
N LEU A 340 -12.41 5.59 -3.70
CA LEU A 340 -11.66 5.27 -4.91
C LEU A 340 -12.59 5.13 -6.12
N GLY A 341 -13.74 4.47 -5.95
CA GLY A 341 -14.75 4.32 -6.99
C GLY A 341 -15.42 5.64 -7.39
N LEU A 342 -15.32 6.70 -6.58
CA LEU A 342 -15.73 8.05 -6.95
C LEU A 342 -14.57 8.81 -7.63
N ALA A 343 -13.36 8.72 -7.09
CA ALA A 343 -12.21 9.51 -7.52
C ALA A 343 -11.57 9.01 -8.81
N VAL A 344 -11.14 7.74 -8.87
CA VAL A 344 -10.28 7.23 -9.96
C VAL A 344 -10.95 7.35 -11.33
N PRO A 345 -12.19 6.84 -11.53
CA PRO A 345 -12.85 6.97 -12.83
C PRO A 345 -13.01 8.42 -13.29
N THR A 346 -13.27 9.35 -12.36
CA THR A 346 -13.41 10.78 -12.65
C THR A 346 -12.11 11.48 -13.00
N LEU A 347 -11.03 11.14 -12.32
CA LEU A 347 -9.72 11.68 -12.60
C LEU A 347 -9.18 11.12 -13.92
N THR A 348 -9.38 9.82 -14.19
CA THR A 348 -9.01 9.18 -15.45
C THR A 348 -9.75 9.80 -16.64
N GLU A 349 -11.07 9.96 -16.57
CA GLU A 349 -11.85 10.61 -17.63
C GLU A 349 -11.43 12.08 -17.82
N ALA A 350 -11.15 12.81 -16.74
CA ALA A 350 -10.66 14.18 -16.81
C ALA A 350 -9.22 14.29 -17.37
N SER A 351 -8.42 13.22 -17.29
CA SER A 351 -7.05 13.17 -17.80
C SER A 351 -6.95 12.79 -19.28
N ILE A 352 -8.04 12.33 -19.92
CA ILE A 352 -8.00 11.79 -21.29
C ILE A 352 -8.94 12.58 -22.21
N ARG A 353 -8.39 13.20 -23.27
CA ARG A 353 -9.22 13.81 -24.31
C ARG A 353 -9.57 12.80 -25.40
N LEU A 354 -10.81 12.85 -25.85
CA LEU A 354 -11.29 12.04 -26.98
C LEU A 354 -10.75 12.57 -28.31
N GLY A 355 -10.79 11.73 -29.35
CA GLY A 355 -10.32 12.08 -30.69
C GLY A 355 -8.83 11.83 -30.89
N PRO A 356 -8.11 12.68 -31.67
CA PRO A 356 -6.74 12.42 -32.10
C PRO A 356 -5.73 12.23 -30.96
N ARG A 357 -6.00 12.79 -29.78
CA ARG A 357 -5.13 12.71 -28.59
C ARG A 357 -5.45 11.55 -27.64
N LEU A 358 -6.49 10.74 -27.93
CA LEU A 358 -6.98 9.67 -27.04
C LEU A 358 -5.85 8.77 -26.52
N ALA A 359 -4.99 8.33 -27.42
CA ALA A 359 -3.91 7.43 -27.06
C ALA A 359 -2.77 8.08 -26.29
N PHE A 360 -2.42 9.32 -26.67
CA PHE A 360 -1.35 10.07 -26.02
C PHE A 360 -1.76 10.35 -24.57
N ASP A 361 -2.94 10.97 -24.39
CA ASP A 361 -3.44 11.31 -23.07
C ASP A 361 -3.72 10.04 -22.23
N GLY A 362 -4.21 8.97 -22.86
CA GLY A 362 -4.35 7.66 -22.22
C GLY A 362 -3.02 7.12 -21.69
N THR A 363 -1.96 7.19 -22.48
CA THR A 363 -0.62 6.70 -22.08
C THR A 363 -0.03 7.57 -20.97
N VAL A 364 -0.19 8.90 -21.04
CA VAL A 364 0.25 9.81 -19.97
C VAL A 364 -0.55 9.57 -18.68
N SER A 365 -1.84 9.23 -18.77
CA SER A 365 -2.65 8.87 -17.60
C SER A 365 -2.15 7.59 -16.91
N VAL A 366 -1.72 6.60 -17.69
CA VAL A 366 -1.07 5.37 -17.18
C VAL A 366 0.23 5.72 -16.48
N ALA A 367 1.08 6.53 -17.11
CA ALA A 367 2.35 6.99 -16.54
C ALA A 367 2.13 7.73 -15.21
N ALA A 368 1.19 8.68 -15.17
CA ALA A 368 0.89 9.45 -13.97
C ALA A 368 0.42 8.55 -12.82
N ARG A 369 -0.47 7.58 -13.12
CA ARG A 369 -0.93 6.59 -12.15
C ARG A 369 0.23 5.79 -11.55
N HIS A 370 1.10 5.24 -12.39
CA HIS A 370 2.21 4.40 -11.94
C HIS A 370 3.32 5.22 -11.27
N ALA A 371 3.51 6.49 -11.66
CA ALA A 371 4.42 7.41 -10.98
C ALA A 371 3.97 7.67 -9.53
N GLY A 372 2.66 7.77 -9.30
CA GLY A 372 2.10 7.80 -7.95
C GLY A 372 2.42 6.54 -7.13
N LEU A 373 2.27 5.36 -7.74
CA LEU A 373 2.62 4.08 -7.11
C LEU A 373 4.10 4.02 -6.69
N VAL A 374 5.00 4.39 -7.61
CA VAL A 374 6.45 4.46 -7.35
C VAL A 374 6.76 5.44 -6.24
N LEU A 375 6.18 6.65 -6.29
CA LEU A 375 6.37 7.67 -5.26
C LEU A 375 5.94 7.16 -3.88
N ALA A 376 4.80 6.49 -3.79
CA ALA A 376 4.33 5.93 -2.52
C ALA A 376 5.32 4.91 -1.97
N LEU A 377 5.69 3.88 -2.75
CA LEU A 377 6.59 2.83 -2.27
C LEU A 377 8.00 3.36 -1.94
N ALA A 378 8.51 4.33 -2.71
CA ALA A 378 9.82 4.93 -2.49
C ALA A 378 9.90 5.74 -1.18
N VAL A 379 8.79 6.31 -0.71
CA VAL A 379 8.76 7.10 0.54
C VAL A 379 8.27 6.26 1.72
N VAL A 380 7.24 5.44 1.53
CA VAL A 380 6.61 4.63 2.58
C VAL A 380 7.55 3.54 3.10
N THR A 381 8.31 2.88 2.23
CA THR A 381 9.14 1.74 2.64
C THR A 381 10.29 2.14 3.57
N PRO A 382 11.11 3.18 3.26
CA PRO A 382 12.14 3.64 4.19
C PRO A 382 11.57 4.22 5.48
N LEU A 383 10.43 4.93 5.37
CA LEU A 383 9.74 5.49 6.54
C LEU A 383 9.25 4.39 7.49
N LEU A 384 8.68 3.32 6.94
CA LEU A 384 8.26 2.15 7.71
C LEU A 384 9.47 1.46 8.34
N ALA A 385 10.53 1.22 7.57
CA ALA A 385 11.74 0.57 8.08
C ALA A 385 12.34 1.34 9.27
N SER A 386 12.49 2.67 9.13
CA SER A 386 12.98 3.53 10.21
C SER A 386 12.03 3.61 11.40
N SER A 387 10.71 3.59 11.16
CA SER A 387 9.73 3.59 12.27
C SER A 387 9.73 2.26 13.01
N LEU A 388 9.90 1.14 12.30
CA LEU A 388 10.00 -0.19 12.88
C LEU A 388 11.24 -0.32 13.75
N THR A 389 12.41 0.10 13.28
CA THR A 389 13.64 0.02 14.07
C THR A 389 13.51 0.78 15.39
N THR A 390 13.06 2.04 15.35
CA THR A 390 12.89 2.84 16.57
C THR A 390 11.83 2.27 17.52
N ARG A 391 10.69 1.78 16.99
CA ARG A 391 9.62 1.21 17.80
C ARG A 391 9.99 -0.13 18.41
N LEU A 392 10.77 -0.95 17.69
CA LEU A 392 11.27 -2.22 18.20
C LEU A 392 12.30 -1.98 19.30
N ASP A 393 13.14 -0.96 19.18
CA ASP A 393 14.04 -0.56 20.27
C ASP A 393 13.24 -0.22 21.53
N ASP A 394 12.22 0.65 21.42
CA ASP A 394 11.31 0.99 22.52
C ASP A 394 10.60 -0.26 23.09
N ALA A 395 10.21 -1.20 22.23
CA ALA A 395 9.55 -2.45 22.62
C ALA A 395 10.47 -3.39 23.40
N ILE A 396 11.73 -3.53 22.97
CA ILE A 396 12.72 -4.33 23.68
C ILE A 396 12.96 -3.73 25.06
N MET A 397 13.03 -2.40 25.16
CA MET A 397 13.18 -1.70 26.43
C MET A 397 12.00 -1.96 27.37
N ALA A 398 10.77 -1.74 26.89
CA ALA A 398 9.56 -2.00 27.67
C ALA A 398 9.40 -3.49 28.03
N GLY A 399 9.75 -4.41 27.12
CA GLY A 399 9.64 -5.85 27.33
C GLY A 399 10.67 -6.38 28.33
N THR A 400 11.91 -5.89 28.24
CA THR A 400 12.98 -6.17 29.23
C THR A 400 12.53 -5.71 30.60
N GLU A 401 11.98 -4.49 30.67
CA GLU A 401 11.49 -3.92 31.91
C GLU A 401 10.31 -4.70 32.50
N ALA A 402 9.38 -5.16 31.66
CA ALA A 402 8.28 -6.03 32.07
C ALA A 402 8.80 -7.36 32.64
N GLY A 403 9.74 -8.02 31.96
CA GLY A 403 10.33 -9.27 32.44
C GLY A 403 11.13 -9.10 33.74
N LEU A 404 11.87 -7.99 33.88
CA LEU A 404 12.56 -7.67 35.13
C LEU A 404 11.59 -7.41 36.28
N SER A 405 10.45 -6.76 35.98
CA SER A 405 9.41 -6.40 36.94
C SER A 405 8.44 -7.52 37.28
N GLU A 406 8.52 -8.69 36.62
CA GLU A 406 7.61 -9.80 36.90
C GLU A 406 7.98 -10.49 38.24
N PRO A 407 7.04 -10.69 39.18
CA PRO A 407 7.32 -11.27 40.49
C PRO A 407 7.46 -12.81 40.45
N VAL A 408 8.38 -13.31 39.63
CA VAL A 408 8.70 -14.75 39.49
C VAL A 408 10.15 -15.06 39.89
N PRO A 409 10.45 -16.31 40.34
CA PRO A 409 11.79 -16.74 40.69
C PRO A 409 12.82 -16.55 39.56
N LEU A 410 14.06 -16.26 39.94
CA LEU A 410 15.16 -16.03 38.99
C LEU A 410 15.39 -17.21 38.04
N GLY A 411 15.24 -18.45 38.52
CA GLY A 411 15.40 -19.66 37.71
C GLY A 411 14.43 -19.69 36.52
N ASP A 412 13.19 -19.31 36.75
CA ASP A 412 12.15 -19.28 35.71
C ASP A 412 12.41 -18.15 34.70
N LYS A 413 12.87 -16.99 35.17
CA LYS A 413 13.28 -15.86 34.29
C LYS A 413 14.44 -16.25 33.37
N VAL A 414 15.45 -16.92 33.90
CA VAL A 414 16.62 -17.36 33.13
C VAL A 414 16.23 -18.48 32.15
N SER A 415 15.35 -19.39 32.57
CA SER A 415 14.81 -20.43 31.68
C SER A 415 14.00 -19.84 30.52
N LEU A 416 13.13 -18.87 30.83
CA LEU A 416 12.34 -18.15 29.83
C LEU A 416 13.23 -17.38 28.86
N ALA A 417 14.21 -16.62 29.36
CA ALA A 417 15.12 -15.85 28.52
C ALA A 417 15.90 -16.73 27.54
N ARG A 418 16.37 -17.90 27.99
CA ARG A 418 17.05 -18.88 27.13
C ARG A 418 16.10 -19.46 26.08
N SER A 419 14.91 -19.89 26.49
CA SER A 419 13.92 -20.49 25.60
C SER A 419 13.41 -19.50 24.55
N LEU A 420 13.23 -18.23 24.93
CA LEU A 420 12.93 -17.15 23.99
C LEU A 420 14.09 -16.90 23.01
N GLY A 421 15.33 -16.94 23.48
CA GLY A 421 16.52 -16.82 22.63
C GLY A 421 16.63 -17.96 21.60
N GLU A 422 16.41 -19.19 22.04
CA GLU A 422 16.38 -20.38 21.16
C GLU A 422 15.23 -20.28 20.15
N ALA A 423 14.02 -19.96 20.59
CA ALA A 423 12.86 -19.80 19.72
C ALA A 423 13.07 -18.69 18.67
N LEU A 424 13.71 -17.58 19.05
CA LEU A 424 14.07 -16.49 18.12
C LEU A 424 15.14 -16.93 17.11
N GLY A 425 16.11 -17.75 17.53
CA GLY A 425 17.14 -18.29 16.65
C GLY A 425 16.62 -19.30 15.62
N ASP A 426 15.61 -20.08 15.99
CA ASP A 426 15.00 -21.11 15.13
C ASP A 426 13.87 -20.57 14.23
N THR A 427 13.35 -19.37 14.50
CA THR A 427 12.25 -18.79 13.71
C THR A 427 12.76 -18.30 12.35
N PRO A 428 12.13 -18.72 11.23
CA PRO A 428 12.50 -18.24 9.90
C PRO A 428 12.43 -16.72 9.78
N THR A 429 13.34 -16.13 9.00
CA THR A 429 13.40 -14.69 8.80
C THR A 429 12.07 -14.15 8.25
N GLY A 430 11.41 -13.28 9.03
CA GLY A 430 10.15 -12.64 8.64
C GLY A 430 8.90 -13.19 9.32
N GLU A 431 9.03 -14.24 10.15
CA GLU A 431 7.97 -14.72 11.05
C GLU A 431 8.22 -14.25 12.50
N LEU A 432 7.13 -14.13 13.28
CA LEU A 432 7.21 -13.91 14.72
C LEU A 432 7.20 -15.26 15.42
N PRO A 433 8.05 -15.49 16.44
CA PRO A 433 7.99 -16.71 17.23
C PRO A 433 6.62 -16.82 17.93
N ASP A 434 6.12 -18.04 17.99
CA ASP A 434 4.88 -18.38 18.68
C ASP A 434 5.14 -18.35 20.19
N LEU A 435 4.88 -17.19 20.81
CA LEU A 435 5.15 -16.96 22.23
C LEU A 435 4.37 -17.94 23.10
N ASP A 436 3.11 -18.23 22.78
CA ASP A 436 2.24 -19.13 23.52
C ASP A 436 2.94 -20.49 23.75
N LYS A 437 3.61 -21.04 22.72
CA LYS A 437 4.37 -22.30 22.84
C LYS A 437 5.59 -22.20 23.76
N VAL A 438 6.27 -21.06 23.78
CA VAL A 438 7.45 -20.85 24.63
C VAL A 438 7.01 -20.76 26.09
N PHE A 439 5.95 -20.00 26.36
CA PHE A 439 5.39 -19.86 27.70
C PHE A 439 4.79 -21.18 28.21
N ASP A 440 4.06 -21.93 27.37
CA ASP A 440 3.55 -23.27 27.70
C ASP A 440 4.65 -24.27 28.10
N GLN A 441 5.85 -24.16 27.52
CA GLN A 441 6.98 -25.04 27.83
C GLN A 441 7.67 -24.68 29.15
N VAL A 442 7.76 -23.39 29.46
CA VAL A 442 8.50 -22.90 30.63
C VAL A 442 7.61 -22.84 31.88
N ALA A 443 6.34 -22.47 31.73
CA ALA A 443 5.38 -22.27 32.80
C ALA A 443 4.00 -22.86 32.45
N PRO A 444 3.87 -24.20 32.32
CA PRO A 444 2.61 -24.87 31.97
C PRO A 444 1.52 -24.71 33.05
N ASP A 445 1.87 -24.22 34.23
CA ASP A 445 0.96 -23.92 35.33
C ASP A 445 0.29 -22.55 35.21
N GLY A 446 0.63 -21.76 34.19
CA GLY A 446 0.10 -20.41 33.94
C GLY A 446 0.72 -19.34 34.82
N SER A 447 1.85 -19.64 35.49
CA SER A 447 2.54 -18.69 36.37
C SER A 447 3.09 -17.44 35.65
N LEU A 448 3.20 -17.49 34.31
CA LEU A 448 3.70 -16.40 33.46
C LEU A 448 2.65 -15.76 32.54
N ASP A 449 1.36 -16.10 32.66
CA ASP A 449 0.29 -15.58 31.79
C ASP A 449 0.25 -14.04 31.73
N THR A 450 0.52 -13.38 32.86
CA THR A 450 0.55 -11.91 32.96
C THR A 450 1.69 -11.33 32.14
N LEU A 451 2.87 -11.94 32.21
CA LEU A 451 4.04 -11.52 31.46
C LEU A 451 3.84 -11.78 29.96
N GLU A 452 3.30 -12.95 29.60
CA GLU A 452 2.97 -13.30 28.22
C GLU A 452 2.02 -12.27 27.60
N HIS A 453 0.90 -11.98 28.27
CA HIS A 453 -0.07 -10.97 27.80
C HIS A 453 0.56 -9.57 27.70
N THR A 454 1.43 -9.21 28.63
CA THR A 454 2.12 -7.92 28.63
C THR A 454 3.10 -7.81 27.47
N LEU A 455 3.94 -8.82 27.25
CA LEU A 455 4.92 -8.85 26.15
C LEU A 455 4.22 -8.89 24.79
N SER A 456 3.18 -9.71 24.64
CA SER A 456 2.34 -9.75 23.43
C SER A 456 1.70 -8.38 23.15
N GLY A 457 1.22 -7.71 24.19
CA GLY A 457 0.68 -6.34 24.11
C GLY A 457 1.72 -5.31 23.69
N ILE A 458 2.93 -5.36 24.25
CA ILE A 458 4.06 -4.48 23.91
C ILE A 458 4.45 -4.65 22.44
N ILE A 459 4.64 -5.89 21.98
CA ILE A 459 4.99 -6.20 20.59
C ILE A 459 3.90 -5.68 19.64
N THR A 460 2.64 -6.00 19.94
CA THR A 460 1.51 -5.56 19.09
C THR A 460 1.42 -4.03 19.03
N THR A 461 1.57 -3.34 20.16
CA THR A 461 1.55 -1.87 20.24
C THR A 461 2.69 -1.25 19.45
N ALA A 462 3.90 -1.81 19.58
CA ALA A 462 5.09 -1.34 18.88
C ALA A 462 4.95 -1.47 17.37
N VAL A 463 4.55 -2.66 16.90
CA VAL A 463 4.36 -2.93 15.48
C VAL A 463 3.22 -2.07 14.92
N THR A 464 2.03 -2.08 15.51
CA THR A 464 0.91 -1.21 15.06
C THR A 464 1.32 0.26 15.05
N GLY A 465 2.05 0.72 16.07
CA GLY A 465 2.58 2.07 16.17
C GLY A 465 3.57 2.45 15.08
N ALA A 466 4.37 1.52 14.57
CA ALA A 466 5.33 1.75 13.49
C ALA A 466 4.65 2.06 12.15
N PHE A 467 3.50 1.43 11.87
CA PHE A 467 2.76 1.64 10.61
C PHE A 467 1.98 2.94 10.56
N ARG A 468 1.68 3.55 11.72
CA ARG A 468 0.84 4.74 11.85
C ARG A 468 1.30 5.92 11.00
N ASN A 469 2.59 6.26 11.04
CA ASN A 469 3.13 7.40 10.29
C ASN A 469 3.06 7.17 8.78
N SER A 470 3.37 5.96 8.34
CA SER A 470 3.31 5.56 6.93
C SER A 470 1.88 5.54 6.40
N LEU A 471 0.90 5.09 7.20
CA LEU A 471 -0.52 5.14 6.84
C LEU A 471 -1.06 6.58 6.83
N ALA A 472 -0.62 7.42 7.77
CA ALA A 472 -0.95 8.85 7.80
C ALA A 472 -0.41 9.58 6.57
N LEU A 473 0.78 9.22 6.09
CA LEU A 473 1.33 9.73 4.83
C LEU A 473 0.47 9.32 3.62
N CYS A 474 -0.06 8.10 3.60
CA CYS A 474 -1.00 7.66 2.54
C CYS A 474 -2.29 8.49 2.56
N ALA A 475 -2.83 8.80 3.75
CA ALA A 475 -3.95 9.71 3.90
C ALA A 475 -3.62 11.14 3.41
N LEU A 476 -2.39 11.62 3.67
CA LEU A 476 -1.92 12.92 3.20
C LEU A 476 -1.89 12.98 1.66
N PHE A 477 -1.44 11.93 0.96
CA PHE A 477 -1.52 11.90 -0.51
C PHE A 477 -2.95 12.09 -1.02
N ALA A 478 -3.94 11.44 -0.39
CA ALA A 478 -5.35 11.60 -0.74
C ALA A 478 -5.88 13.02 -0.45
N LEU A 479 -5.45 13.65 0.65
CA LEU A 479 -5.76 15.05 0.96
C LEU A 479 -5.14 16.01 -0.04
N LEU A 480 -3.87 15.83 -0.39
CA LEU A 480 -3.18 16.65 -1.39
C LEU A 480 -3.86 16.55 -2.77
N ALA A 481 -4.50 15.43 -3.08
CA ALA A 481 -5.27 15.25 -4.32
C ALA A 481 -6.51 16.17 -4.43
N LEU A 482 -6.97 16.78 -3.32
CA LEU A 482 -8.08 17.75 -3.35
C LEU A 482 -7.76 18.99 -4.17
N ILE A 483 -6.51 19.46 -4.11
CA ILE A 483 -6.03 20.64 -4.83
C ILE A 483 -6.20 20.45 -6.35
N PRO A 484 -5.61 19.41 -6.98
CA PRO A 484 -5.84 19.13 -8.39
C PRO A 484 -7.29 18.78 -8.71
N ALA A 485 -7.99 18.00 -7.86
CA ALA A 485 -9.38 17.62 -8.10
C ALA A 485 -10.33 18.83 -8.17
N SER A 486 -10.04 19.89 -7.40
CA SER A 486 -10.79 21.15 -7.45
C SER A 486 -10.69 21.85 -8.81
N ARG A 487 -9.67 21.57 -9.61
CA ARG A 487 -9.44 22.22 -10.91
C ARG A 487 -10.13 21.51 -12.08
N ILE A 488 -10.80 20.38 -11.84
CA ILE A 488 -11.55 19.63 -12.86
C ILE A 488 -12.71 20.49 -13.41
N GLY A 489 -12.90 20.44 -14.73
CA GLY A 489 -13.92 21.23 -15.43
C GLY A 489 -15.37 20.78 -15.10
N PRO A 490 -16.37 21.64 -15.38
CA PRO A 490 -17.78 21.39 -15.05
C PRO A 490 -18.49 20.39 -15.99
N GLY A 491 -17.76 19.51 -16.67
CA GLY A 491 -18.32 18.54 -17.63
C GLY A 491 -19.38 17.64 -16.99
N ARG A 492 -20.20 16.93 -17.77
CA ARG A 492 -21.12 15.93 -17.25
C ARG A 492 -20.46 14.55 -17.31
N TRP A 493 -20.54 13.78 -16.22
CA TRP A 493 -20.11 12.37 -16.17
C TRP A 493 -20.70 11.59 -17.35
N SER A 494 -19.86 10.91 -18.15
CA SER A 494 -20.31 10.34 -19.43
C SER A 494 -20.45 8.81 -19.47
N VAL A 495 -20.16 8.09 -18.37
CA VAL A 495 -20.37 6.63 -18.32
C VAL A 495 -21.86 6.28 -18.18
N PRO A 496 -22.47 5.60 -19.17
CA PRO A 496 -23.86 5.18 -19.08
C PRO A 496 -24.01 4.01 -18.09
N ALA A 497 -25.08 4.02 -17.29
CA ALA A 497 -25.47 2.85 -16.50
C ALA A 497 -25.73 1.65 -17.45
N PRO A 498 -25.43 0.40 -17.04
CA PRO A 498 -25.69 -0.78 -17.87
C PRO A 498 -27.15 -0.78 -18.31
N ARG A 499 -27.37 -0.73 -19.63
CA ARG A 499 -28.70 -0.93 -20.21
C ARG A 499 -28.95 -2.42 -20.20
N GLY A 500 -30.09 -2.83 -19.64
CA GLY A 500 -30.57 -4.20 -19.76
C GLY A 500 -30.72 -4.61 -21.23
N PRO A 501 -30.82 -5.91 -21.51
CA PRO A 501 -30.87 -6.43 -22.88
C PRO A 501 -31.95 -5.72 -23.69
N THR A 502 -31.56 -5.23 -24.86
CA THR A 502 -32.46 -4.60 -25.82
C THR A 502 -33.50 -5.62 -26.29
N PRO A 503 -34.80 -5.29 -26.31
CA PRO A 503 -35.81 -6.22 -26.77
C PRO A 503 -35.61 -6.49 -28.27
N HIS A 504 -35.51 -7.77 -28.63
CA HIS A 504 -35.65 -8.23 -30.02
C HIS A 504 -37.05 -7.88 -30.53
N PRO A 505 -37.21 -7.45 -31.80
CA PRO A 505 -38.54 -7.32 -32.38
C PRO A 505 -39.12 -8.72 -32.66
N ALA A 506 -40.39 -8.88 -32.30
CA ALA A 506 -41.33 -9.96 -32.64
C ALA A 506 -41.40 -11.20 -31.72
N ARG A 507 -42.34 -11.16 -30.77
CA ARG A 507 -43.51 -12.06 -30.62
C ARG A 507 -44.43 -11.54 -29.50
N PRO A 508 -45.77 -11.53 -29.65
CA PRO A 508 -46.66 -11.10 -28.58
C PRO A 508 -46.86 -12.24 -27.59
N ALA A 509 -46.23 -12.15 -26.42
CA ALA A 509 -46.55 -12.97 -25.26
C ALA A 509 -46.58 -12.09 -24.00
N ARG A 510 -47.54 -12.38 -23.12
CA ARG A 510 -48.00 -11.61 -21.94
C ARG A 510 -46.88 -10.93 -21.13
N PRO A 511 -47.13 -9.73 -20.56
CA PRO A 511 -46.11 -8.99 -19.83
C PRO A 511 -45.85 -9.62 -18.46
N ALA A 512 -44.84 -10.48 -18.36
CA ALA A 512 -44.14 -10.67 -17.11
C ALA A 512 -43.31 -9.40 -16.87
N ARG A 513 -43.66 -8.60 -15.84
CA ARG A 513 -42.86 -7.43 -15.43
C ARG A 513 -41.45 -7.92 -15.06
N PRO A 514 -40.38 -7.54 -15.79
CA PRO A 514 -39.04 -7.79 -15.29
C PRO A 514 -38.83 -6.92 -14.05
N ALA A 515 -38.35 -7.53 -12.96
CA ALA A 515 -37.92 -6.82 -11.77
C ALA A 515 -36.90 -5.74 -12.17
N ARG A 516 -37.32 -4.47 -12.17
CA ARG A 516 -36.41 -3.35 -12.38
C ARG A 516 -35.45 -3.32 -11.19
N PRO A 517 -34.12 -3.31 -11.37
CA PRO A 517 -33.23 -3.06 -10.24
C PRO A 517 -33.62 -1.73 -9.61
N ALA A 518 -33.79 -1.71 -8.30
CA ALA A 518 -34.21 -0.55 -7.53
C ALA A 518 -33.29 0.64 -7.86
N ARG A 519 -33.78 1.58 -8.68
CA ARG A 519 -33.01 2.78 -9.04
C ARG A 519 -33.17 3.78 -7.91
N LEU A 520 -32.13 4.02 -7.12
CA LEU A 520 -32.12 5.11 -6.14
C LEU A 520 -32.53 6.43 -6.81
N GLY A 521 -33.39 7.20 -6.13
CA GLY A 521 -33.80 8.54 -6.59
C GLY A 521 -32.62 9.51 -6.69
N ARG A 522 -32.75 10.56 -7.51
CA ARG A 522 -31.68 11.58 -7.67
C ARG A 522 -31.31 12.23 -6.34
N ALA A 523 -32.28 12.52 -5.47
CA ALA A 523 -32.06 13.07 -4.15
C ALA A 523 -31.25 12.11 -3.26
N THR A 524 -31.64 10.82 -3.22
CA THR A 524 -30.95 9.77 -2.47
C THR A 524 -29.48 9.62 -2.87
N ARG A 525 -29.19 9.72 -4.18
CA ARG A 525 -27.80 9.72 -4.66
C ARG A 525 -27.02 10.98 -4.28
N ALA A 526 -27.69 12.14 -4.16
CA ALA A 526 -27.06 13.38 -3.71
C ALA A 526 -26.57 13.23 -2.28
N VAL A 527 -27.48 12.75 -1.43
CA VAL A 527 -27.23 12.50 -0.02
C VAL A 527 -26.09 11.51 0.13
N ALA A 528 -26.08 10.41 -0.63
CA ALA A 528 -25.00 9.43 -0.56
C ALA A 528 -23.60 9.99 -0.89
N VAL A 529 -23.46 10.89 -1.86
CA VAL A 529 -22.15 11.54 -2.17
C VAL A 529 -21.68 12.44 -1.03
N ILE A 530 -22.61 13.09 -0.31
CA ILE A 530 -22.30 13.98 0.81
C ILE A 530 -22.09 13.19 2.11
N LEU A 531 -22.86 12.10 2.29
CA LEU A 531 -22.82 11.27 3.48
C LEU A 531 -21.53 10.44 3.55
N ALA A 532 -20.98 9.99 2.42
CA ALA A 532 -19.75 9.23 2.38
C ALA A 532 -18.55 9.92 3.08
N PRO A 533 -18.20 11.18 2.77
CA PRO A 533 -17.12 11.88 3.48
C PRO A 533 -17.49 12.17 4.95
N VAL A 534 -18.76 12.43 5.27
CA VAL A 534 -19.20 12.64 6.66
C VAL A 534 -19.03 11.36 7.48
N LEU A 535 -19.42 10.20 6.94
CA LEU A 535 -19.22 8.90 7.56
C LEU A 535 -17.73 8.58 7.72
N ALA A 536 -16.91 8.91 6.72
CA ALA A 536 -15.46 8.71 6.81
C ALA A 536 -14.85 9.53 7.96
N ILE A 537 -15.21 10.82 8.08
CA ILE A 537 -14.75 11.70 9.16
C ILE A 537 -15.27 11.22 10.52
N ALA A 538 -16.55 10.83 10.60
CA ALA A 538 -17.15 10.31 11.82
C ALA A 538 -16.47 9.01 12.29
N LEU A 539 -16.15 8.12 11.34
CA LEU A 539 -15.41 6.88 11.62
C LEU A 539 -14.02 7.22 12.17
N THR A 540 -13.27 8.10 11.52
CA THR A 540 -11.95 8.54 11.99
C THR A 540 -12.02 9.17 13.39
N ALA A 541 -13.00 10.04 13.64
CA ALA A 541 -13.20 10.67 14.95
C ALA A 541 -13.64 9.67 16.03
N SER A 542 -14.38 8.62 15.67
CA SER A 542 -14.72 7.53 16.59
C SER A 542 -13.50 6.71 16.96
N THR A 543 -12.68 6.29 15.97
CA THR A 543 -11.44 5.54 16.20
C THR A 543 -10.41 6.37 16.95
N PHE A 544 -10.34 7.68 16.71
CA PHE A 544 -9.45 8.56 17.45
C PHE A 544 -9.82 8.64 18.94
N ARG A 545 -11.12 8.62 19.26
CA ARG A 545 -11.59 8.67 20.65
C ARG A 545 -11.43 7.33 21.37
N SER A 546 -11.60 6.21 20.67
CA SER A 546 -11.43 4.87 21.25
C SER A 546 -9.98 4.40 21.28
N GLY A 547 -9.15 4.87 20.34
CA GLY A 547 -7.75 4.52 20.23
C GLY A 547 -6.91 5.30 21.23
N GLY A 548 -6.78 4.76 22.44
CA GLY A 548 -5.70 5.17 23.34
C GLY A 548 -4.37 5.05 22.59
N ARG A 549 -3.54 6.11 22.60
CA ARG A 549 -2.16 5.95 22.14
C ARG A 549 -1.51 5.04 23.18
N GLY A 550 -1.39 3.75 22.91
CA GLY A 550 -0.55 2.86 23.70
C GLY A 550 0.85 3.46 23.71
N THR A 551 1.18 4.17 24.77
CA THR A 551 2.54 4.63 25.02
C THR A 551 3.21 3.50 25.76
N LEU A 552 4.26 2.96 25.15
CA LEU A 552 5.19 2.11 25.87
C LEU A 552 5.82 2.99 26.95
N SER A 553 5.35 2.84 28.18
CA SER A 553 5.84 3.61 29.31
C SER A 553 6.84 2.76 30.07
N VAL A 554 8.10 3.17 30.03
CA VAL A 554 9.14 2.61 30.88
C VAL A 554 9.05 3.33 32.23
N PRO A 555 8.93 2.62 33.37
CA PRO A 555 8.91 3.23 34.69
C PRO A 555 10.17 4.07 34.94
N ASP A 556 10.01 5.13 35.74
CA ASP A 556 11.13 5.96 36.17
C ASP A 556 11.96 5.22 37.23
N PRO A 557 13.25 4.90 36.99
CA PRO A 557 14.08 4.16 37.93
C PRO A 557 14.41 4.95 39.20
N CYS A 558 14.22 6.26 39.20
CA CYS A 558 14.36 7.08 40.40
C CYS A 558 13.16 6.94 41.35
N THR A 559 12.07 6.29 40.90
CA THR A 559 10.89 6.04 41.75
C THR A 559 10.98 4.69 42.45
N THR A 560 10.60 4.64 43.72
CA THR A 560 10.55 3.41 44.51
C THR A 560 9.56 2.41 43.90
N GLN A 561 10.10 1.34 43.32
CA GLN A 561 9.33 0.19 42.86
C GLN A 561 8.94 -0.72 44.06
N PRO A 562 7.78 -1.42 44.01
CA PRO A 562 7.37 -2.35 45.06
C PRO A 562 8.34 -3.55 45.12
N ALA A 563 8.67 -4.00 46.34
CA ALA A 563 9.50 -5.18 46.54
C ALA A 563 8.73 -6.45 46.14
N PHE A 564 9.43 -7.42 45.55
CA PHE A 564 8.84 -8.72 45.31
C PHE A 564 8.62 -9.48 46.62
N ALA A 565 7.43 -10.03 46.83
CA ALA A 565 7.13 -10.95 47.92
C ALA A 565 7.67 -12.36 47.64
N LEU A 566 8.87 -12.46 47.05
CA LEU A 566 9.57 -13.72 46.81
C LEU A 566 10.39 -14.03 48.07
N GLY A 567 9.92 -14.99 48.87
CA GLY A 567 10.66 -15.45 50.05
C GLY A 567 11.95 -16.20 49.68
N GLY A 568 12.91 -16.23 50.61
CA GLY A 568 14.15 -16.99 50.46
C GLY A 568 15.36 -16.19 49.95
N ALA A 569 16.51 -16.85 49.85
CA ALA A 569 17.79 -16.21 49.49
C ALA A 569 17.79 -15.69 48.04
N ASP A 570 17.18 -16.42 47.11
CA ASP A 570 17.14 -16.04 45.68
C ASP A 570 16.29 -14.78 45.45
N GLY A 571 15.16 -14.65 46.15
CA GLY A 571 14.33 -13.44 46.12
C GLY A 571 15.06 -12.23 46.70
N PHE A 572 15.81 -12.41 47.78
CA PHE A 572 16.65 -11.35 48.35
C PHE A 572 17.74 -10.89 47.38
N VAL A 573 18.48 -11.82 46.77
CA VAL A 573 19.54 -11.51 45.79
C VAL A 573 18.96 -10.80 44.55
N GLN A 574 17.85 -11.30 44.01
CA GLN A 574 17.16 -10.69 42.87
C GLN A 574 16.74 -9.25 43.16
N GLN A 575 16.15 -8.99 44.32
CA GLN A 575 15.68 -7.66 44.66
C GLN A 575 16.85 -6.69 44.93
N VAL A 576 17.94 -7.13 45.57
CA VAL A 576 19.16 -6.31 45.72
C VAL A 576 19.78 -5.97 44.36
N ALA A 577 19.79 -6.90 43.42
CA ALA A 577 20.27 -6.66 42.06
C ALA A 577 19.40 -5.62 41.32
N LEU A 578 18.07 -5.70 41.46
CA LEU A 578 17.16 -4.73 40.85
C LEU A 578 17.28 -3.33 41.48
N ASP A 579 17.34 -3.24 42.82
CA ASP A 579 17.55 -1.96 43.52
C ASP A 579 18.91 -1.32 43.12
N THR A 580 19.93 -2.15 42.88
CA THR A 580 21.24 -1.70 42.39
C THR A 580 21.14 -1.12 40.99
N LEU A 581 20.42 -1.81 40.09
CA LEU A 581 20.21 -1.34 38.72
C LEU A 581 19.38 -0.06 38.69
N ASP A 582 18.35 0.06 39.53
CA ASP A 582 17.50 1.25 39.63
C ASP A 582 18.32 2.47 40.10
N GLY A 583 19.12 2.31 41.16
CA GLY A 583 19.99 3.38 41.66
C GLY A 583 21.06 3.80 40.64
N ALA A 584 21.68 2.83 39.96
CA ALA A 584 22.67 3.12 38.91
C ALA A 584 22.04 3.77 37.67
N ALA A 585 20.85 3.31 37.27
CA ALA A 585 20.11 3.89 36.14
C ALA A 585 19.64 5.32 36.44
N CYS A 586 19.20 5.58 37.68
CA CYS A 586 18.83 6.92 38.14
C CYS A 586 20.02 7.90 38.07
N GLU A 587 21.20 7.49 38.55
CA GLU A 587 22.43 8.31 38.47
C GLU A 587 22.81 8.62 37.02
N LEU A 588 22.73 7.62 36.14
CA LEU A 588 23.03 7.75 34.72
C LEU A 588 21.90 8.40 33.89
N ARG A 589 20.77 8.78 34.53
CA ARG A 589 19.56 9.32 33.88
C ARG A 589 19.09 8.47 32.69
N THR A 590 19.16 7.16 32.87
CA THR A 590 18.72 6.17 31.89
C THR A 590 17.69 5.25 32.53
N SER A 591 17.17 4.24 31.80
CA SER A 591 16.29 3.23 32.39
C SER A 591 17.06 1.98 32.79
N ARG A 592 16.50 1.20 33.71
CA ARG A 592 17.06 -0.09 34.15
C ARG A 592 17.30 -1.03 32.97
N ALA A 593 16.31 -1.20 32.09
CA ALA A 593 16.47 -1.99 30.87
C ALA A 593 17.64 -1.51 29.98
N ALA A 594 17.85 -0.20 29.84
CA ALA A 594 18.91 0.35 29.00
C ALA A 594 20.29 0.01 29.57
N LEU A 595 20.42 0.14 30.89
CA LEU A 595 21.64 -0.14 31.62
C LEU A 595 21.97 -1.64 31.53
N LEU A 596 20.97 -2.51 31.75
CA LEU A 596 21.15 -3.96 31.66
C LEU A 596 21.61 -4.39 30.26
N LEU A 597 20.95 -3.90 29.22
CA LEU A 597 21.31 -4.19 27.83
C LEU A 597 22.67 -3.58 27.41
N THR A 598 23.18 -2.61 28.16
CA THR A 598 24.54 -2.06 27.98
C THR A 598 25.59 -2.89 28.72
N LEU A 599 25.18 -3.62 29.76
CA LEU A 599 26.03 -4.52 30.55
C LEU A 599 26.17 -5.90 29.93
N LEU A 600 25.14 -6.40 29.23
CA LEU A 600 25.09 -7.71 28.58
C LEU A 600 25.13 -7.59 27.04
N PRO A 601 26.31 -7.32 26.43
CA PRO A 601 26.44 -6.99 25.02
C PRO A 601 26.34 -8.18 24.04
N GLU A 602 26.02 -9.40 24.46
CA GLU A 602 25.83 -10.55 23.54
C GLU A 602 24.81 -10.28 22.41
N SER A 603 23.97 -9.25 22.54
CA SER A 603 22.99 -8.81 21.54
C SER A 603 23.54 -7.87 20.44
N GLY A 604 24.83 -7.56 20.43
CA GLY A 604 25.44 -6.58 19.52
C GLY A 604 26.01 -5.36 20.26
N GLN A 605 26.30 -4.28 19.54
CA GLN A 605 27.00 -3.12 20.12
C GLN A 605 26.28 -2.53 21.36
N PRO A 606 27.03 -1.97 22.33
CA PRO A 606 26.46 -1.40 23.54
C PRO A 606 25.43 -0.31 23.20
N ARG A 607 24.24 -0.40 23.79
CA ARG A 607 23.13 0.53 23.52
C ARG A 607 23.43 1.96 23.95
N LEU A 608 24.20 2.12 25.03
CA LEU A 608 24.68 3.41 25.50
C LEU A 608 26.20 3.48 25.33
N PRO A 609 26.76 4.61 24.86
CA PRO A 609 28.20 4.79 24.67
C PRO A 609 28.89 5.06 26.02
N LEU A 610 28.70 4.18 27.00
CA LEU A 610 29.24 4.31 28.36
C LEU A 610 30.59 3.60 28.49
N SER A 611 31.56 4.35 29.00
CA SER A 611 32.88 3.83 29.36
C SER A 611 32.83 3.13 30.73
N ASN A 612 33.80 2.24 31.01
CA ASN A 612 33.93 1.64 32.34
C ASN A 612 34.17 2.71 33.43
N GLY A 613 34.72 3.87 33.06
CA GLY A 613 34.90 5.02 33.94
C GLY A 613 33.59 5.67 34.40
N GLU A 614 32.50 5.51 33.64
CA GLU A 614 31.16 6.00 33.98
C GLU A 614 30.30 4.90 34.63
N LEU A 615 30.43 3.65 34.17
CA LEU A 615 29.65 2.52 34.69
C LEU A 615 30.05 2.13 36.11
N THR A 616 31.36 2.06 36.39
CA THR A 616 31.86 1.65 37.71
C THR A 616 31.36 2.53 38.87
N PRO A 617 31.44 3.88 38.80
CA PRO A 617 30.90 4.73 39.86
C PRO A 617 29.38 4.63 39.98
N ALA A 618 28.65 4.54 38.85
CA ALA A 618 27.19 4.40 38.87
C ALA A 618 26.74 3.10 39.54
N ILE A 619 27.36 1.95 39.22
CA ILE A 619 27.06 0.66 39.85
C ILE A 619 27.43 0.68 41.33
N ARG A 620 28.57 1.29 41.70
CA ARG A 620 28.94 1.45 43.10
C ARG A 620 27.90 2.27 43.88
N GLN A 621 27.39 3.34 43.30
CA GLN A 621 26.33 4.15 43.90
C GLN A 621 25.01 3.38 44.00
N GLY A 622 24.65 2.65 42.95
CA GLY A 622 23.48 1.75 42.95
C GLY A 622 23.54 0.70 44.05
N LEU A 623 24.70 0.04 44.23
CA LEU A 623 24.91 -0.92 45.32
C LEU A 623 24.73 -0.27 46.70
N GLY A 624 25.22 0.96 46.87
CA GLY A 624 24.99 1.74 48.10
C GLY A 624 23.50 1.98 48.34
N HIS A 625 22.79 2.43 47.31
CA HIS A 625 21.35 2.66 47.36
C HIS A 625 20.55 1.39 47.69
N ALA A 626 20.93 0.24 47.14
CA ALA A 626 20.30 -1.04 47.44
C ALA A 626 20.49 -1.44 48.92
N VAL A 627 21.70 -1.29 49.45
CA VAL A 627 21.99 -1.59 50.87
C VAL A 627 21.23 -0.66 51.80
N ASP A 628 21.22 0.65 51.51
CA ASP A 628 20.51 1.64 52.32
C ASP A 628 19.01 1.34 52.35
N ARG A 629 18.42 1.00 51.20
CA ARG A 629 17.00 0.64 51.12
C ARG A 629 16.65 -0.59 51.95
N ARG A 630 17.50 -1.63 51.95
CA ARG A 630 17.24 -2.85 52.72
C ARG A 630 17.48 -2.69 54.22
N ASP A 631 18.37 -1.78 54.61
CA ASP A 631 18.52 -1.34 56.01
C ASP A 631 17.25 -0.60 56.47
N ASP A 632 16.71 0.30 55.63
CA ASP A 632 15.48 1.08 55.91
C ASP A 632 14.21 0.20 55.96
N ASP A 633 14.08 -0.78 55.06
CA ASP A 633 12.96 -1.73 55.03
C ASP A 633 13.03 -2.78 56.17
N GLY A 634 14.15 -2.84 56.90
CA GLY A 634 14.37 -3.79 58.01
C GLY A 634 14.78 -5.20 57.58
N ASP A 635 15.11 -5.39 56.30
CA ASP A 635 15.54 -6.66 55.71
C ASP A 635 17.01 -6.99 56.02
N LEU A 636 17.81 -6.01 56.42
CA LEU A 636 19.21 -6.17 56.80
C LEU A 636 19.46 -5.77 58.27
N PRO A 637 20.22 -6.57 59.05
CA PRO A 637 20.72 -6.12 60.34
C PRO A 637 21.69 -4.95 60.16
N GLY A 638 21.58 -3.89 60.97
CA GLY A 638 22.41 -2.67 60.81
C GLY A 638 23.94 -2.90 60.85
N TRP A 639 24.42 -3.96 61.51
CA TRP A 639 25.84 -4.35 61.45
C TRP A 639 26.24 -4.88 60.07
N ALA A 640 25.35 -5.62 59.40
CA ALA A 640 25.57 -6.16 58.06
C ALA A 640 25.53 -5.04 57.01
N ALA A 641 24.59 -4.10 57.13
CA ALA A 641 24.56 -2.90 56.29
C ALA A 641 25.86 -2.09 56.39
N THR A 642 26.40 -1.92 57.61
CA THR A 642 27.68 -1.22 57.83
C THR A 642 28.86 -1.92 57.16
N VAL A 643 28.93 -3.25 57.26
CA VAL A 643 29.98 -4.05 56.60
C VAL A 643 29.85 -3.98 55.08
N LEU A 644 28.63 -4.08 54.54
CA LEU A 644 28.37 -3.98 53.10
C LEU A 644 28.73 -2.60 52.54
N ARG A 645 28.39 -1.51 53.25
CA ARG A 645 28.80 -0.13 52.86
C ARG A 645 30.32 0.00 52.78
N LEU A 646 31.05 -0.60 53.73
CA LEU A 646 32.53 -0.60 53.71
C LEU A 646 33.06 -1.44 52.55
N ALA A 647 32.49 -2.63 52.31
CA ALA A 647 32.86 -3.51 51.22
C ALA A 647 32.64 -2.87 49.85
N ILE A 648 31.53 -2.16 49.64
CA ILE A 648 31.24 -1.43 48.38
C ILE A 648 32.24 -0.29 48.16
N ARG A 649 32.64 0.42 49.24
CA ARG A 649 33.57 1.55 49.17
C ARG A 649 35.00 1.12 48.83
N VAL A 650 35.46 0.02 49.39
CA VAL A 650 36.86 -0.47 49.26
C VAL A 650 37.00 -1.54 48.18
N GLY A 651 35.90 -2.21 47.81
CA GLY A 651 35.89 -3.34 46.89
C GLY A 651 36.14 -2.97 45.43
N PRO A 652 36.70 -3.90 44.62
CA PRO A 652 37.03 -3.67 43.22
C PRO A 652 35.78 -3.79 42.32
N VAL A 653 34.83 -2.88 42.47
CA VAL A 653 33.60 -2.86 41.63
C VAL A 653 33.93 -2.83 40.13
N GLY A 654 35.05 -2.21 39.73
CA GLY A 654 35.51 -2.23 38.34
C GLY A 654 35.78 -3.63 37.80
N TRP A 655 36.34 -4.53 38.62
CA TRP A 655 36.54 -5.93 38.23
C TRP A 655 35.22 -6.66 37.98
N LEU A 656 34.18 -6.37 38.78
CA LEU A 656 32.84 -6.93 38.58
C LEU A 656 32.24 -6.44 37.25
N VAL A 657 32.39 -5.15 36.93
CA VAL A 657 31.91 -4.59 35.65
C VAL A 657 32.66 -5.19 34.47
N ASP A 658 33.98 -5.39 34.60
CA ASP A 658 34.80 -6.03 33.57
C ASP A 658 34.38 -7.49 33.34
N GLN A 659 34.08 -8.24 34.41
CA GLN A 659 33.59 -9.62 34.32
C GLN A 659 32.19 -9.71 33.69
N LEU A 660 31.25 -8.85 34.12
CA LEU A 660 29.89 -8.79 33.55
C LEU A 660 29.86 -8.43 32.06
N ARG A 661 30.92 -7.83 31.52
CA ARG A 661 31.06 -7.52 30.10
C ARG A 661 31.83 -8.59 29.31
N ALA A 662 32.53 -9.48 30.00
CA ALA A 662 33.37 -10.52 29.40
C ALA A 662 32.63 -11.84 29.24
N ASP A 663 31.69 -12.12 30.14
CA ASP A 663 30.74 -13.24 30.13
C ASP A 663 29.35 -12.74 29.69
#